data_AF-A0A3N1H3T3-F1
#
_entry.id   AF-A0A3N1H3T3-F1
#
_cell.length_a   1.000
_cell.length_b   1.000
_cell.length_c   1.000
_cell.angle_alpha   90.00
_cell.angle_beta   90.00
_cell.angle_gamma   90.00
#
_symmetry.space_group_name_H-M   'P 1'
#
loop_
_entity.id
_entity.type
_entity.pdbx_description
1 polymer ?
#
loop_
_entity_poly.entity_id
_entity_poly.type
_entity_poly.pdbx_seq_one_letter_code
_entity_poly.pdbx_strand_id
1 'polypeptide(L)'
;MRTFRGARACAAALLVGTTLVVGAPAAVAAGPPVAPHTALTVHFEGWDVDGSFSYEPSRSTVNVYQQTANGYALSMHGYVTGHWHHFDVSPPNGTRFEAGRSYPTATSYSPLDSITVFNISGDGRGCAAPGPGSGTLDVHEVGYDEATGQFTTFAADYSMRCANPDRTAKGQIRFRSALDYRAVDSWDYQLRFGDQPWGRTGTPMEVPVEVNGTLPSTFGTAALSGANPGSFRITADTCSGRTLSYGQKCSLTVTPSAFGKGEQTALLTLPEDSFGGSVRRLLKLNGYDARGDRGTYFPVTPHRVLDTRSGQGAPRAVVGSGQSLRLQLTGQGGVPVEASTVVLNVTVTEPSGAGHISVYPTGVARPTVSSLNYTRGWTGANSVTVKVGADGAVTLYNHGAAVHLVADINGFYSKGRPSYQGGQYQPLASPVRLADTREWGIGRLPAGYFVTVPASWDSSTNWTVRAFAVNITVTDTRAPGYVTAWNGWGPGLPATSTLNYGADNTVTNFAVVPTMRCSDCGGSNAPSIGVYTSQDSHVIVDIVGFYDDSTLPGGLRFEPVVPERITDTREGLGWSSALGHGATATIVAPGSVAGAATWALATNVTAVAPTASTFLTVWPAGYTGLERPETSNLNPSAGAIVPNAVQTMIGPENGFHVYNNHGSTHVLVDVVGTFFLDGPTSSASTASVRAPLPTPKAVPLNRPHRA
;
A
#
# COMPACT_ATOMS: atom_id res chain seq x y z
N MET A 1 -20.91 56.80 45.95
CA MET A 1 -19.89 57.47 45.12
C MET A 1 -19.34 56.46 44.13
N ARG A 2 -19.47 56.75 42.83
CA ARG A 2 -18.64 56.32 41.67
C ARG A 2 -18.33 54.81 41.50
N THR A 3 -18.55 54.13 40.38
CA THR A 3 -19.08 54.47 39.04
C THR A 3 -19.29 53.14 38.30
N PHE A 4 -20.32 53.07 37.47
CA PHE A 4 -20.75 51.97 36.62
C PHE A 4 -19.74 51.60 35.50
N ARG A 5 -19.59 50.31 35.23
CA ARG A 5 -19.34 49.76 33.87
C ARG A 5 -20.14 48.45 33.69
N GLY A 6 -21.40 48.58 33.31
CA GLY A 6 -22.19 47.48 32.76
C GLY A 6 -21.98 47.39 31.26
N ALA A 7 -21.49 46.24 30.78
CA ALA A 7 -21.39 45.94 29.36
C ALA A 7 -22.79 45.85 28.75
N ARG A 8 -23.06 46.70 27.74
CA ARG A 8 -24.29 46.67 26.96
C ARG A 8 -24.27 45.46 26.04
N ALA A 9 -25.32 44.65 26.11
CA ALA A 9 -25.68 43.70 25.07
C ALA A 9 -26.08 44.48 23.80
N CYS A 10 -25.30 44.34 22.74
CA CYS A 10 -25.71 44.76 21.40
C CYS A 10 -26.50 43.61 20.76
N ALA A 11 -27.82 43.72 20.75
CA ALA A 11 -28.67 42.98 19.82
C ALA A 11 -28.47 43.61 18.43
N ALA A 12 -27.69 42.96 17.56
CA ALA A 12 -27.63 43.30 16.16
C ALA A 12 -28.91 42.76 15.49
N ALA A 13 -29.85 43.65 15.19
CA ALA A 13 -30.96 43.37 14.30
C ALA A 13 -30.38 43.13 12.90
N LEU A 14 -30.39 41.87 12.44
CA LEU A 14 -30.09 41.54 11.05
C LEU A 14 -31.29 41.98 10.20
N LEU A 15 -31.18 43.16 9.58
CA LEU A 15 -32.05 43.53 8.46
C LEU A 15 -31.74 42.56 7.32
N VAL A 16 -32.64 41.62 7.06
CA VAL A 16 -32.65 40.85 5.82
C VAL A 16 -33.15 41.77 4.72
N GLY A 17 -32.22 42.53 4.12
CA GLY A 17 -32.46 43.20 2.86
C GLY A 17 -32.53 42.14 1.76
N THR A 18 -33.72 41.83 1.27
CA THR A 18 -33.89 41.10 0.01
C THR A 18 -33.41 41.99 -1.14
N THR A 19 -32.11 41.97 -1.43
CA THR A 19 -31.60 42.39 -2.73
C THR A 19 -32.09 41.39 -3.76
N LEU A 20 -33.15 41.75 -4.47
CA LEU A 20 -33.48 41.20 -5.78
C LEU A 20 -32.26 41.45 -6.68
N VAL A 21 -31.38 40.45 -6.79
CA VAL A 21 -30.43 40.38 -7.90
C VAL A 21 -31.29 40.10 -9.12
N VAL A 22 -31.69 41.16 -9.81
CA VAL A 22 -32.13 41.05 -11.20
C VAL A 22 -30.90 40.53 -11.92
N GLY A 23 -30.88 39.22 -12.20
CA GLY A 23 -29.84 38.62 -13.01
C GLY A 23 -29.69 39.46 -14.27
N ALA A 24 -28.45 39.87 -14.58
CA ALA A 24 -28.16 40.46 -15.88
C ALA A 24 -28.83 39.57 -16.93
N PRO A 25 -29.54 40.15 -17.92
CA PRO A 25 -30.13 39.34 -18.98
C PRO A 25 -29.01 38.44 -19.52
N ALA A 26 -29.24 37.13 -19.54
CA ALA A 26 -28.29 36.19 -20.12
C ALA A 26 -27.85 36.78 -21.45
N ALA A 27 -26.55 37.07 -21.59
CA ALA A 27 -26.00 37.57 -22.84
C ALA A 27 -26.52 36.63 -23.92
N VAL A 28 -27.31 37.18 -24.85
CA VAL A 28 -27.89 36.41 -25.95
C VAL A 28 -26.71 35.69 -26.59
N ALA A 29 -26.68 34.36 -26.50
CA ALA A 29 -25.63 33.57 -27.10
C ALA A 29 -25.54 34.02 -28.56
N ALA A 30 -24.36 34.51 -28.96
CA ALA A 30 -24.16 34.94 -30.33
C ALA A 30 -24.60 33.79 -31.24
N GLY A 31 -25.48 34.09 -32.19
CA GLY A 31 -25.89 33.12 -33.19
C GLY A 31 -24.66 32.60 -33.95
N PRO A 32 -24.77 31.43 -34.61
CA PRO A 32 -23.67 30.93 -35.43
C PRO A 32 -23.22 32.01 -36.43
N PRO A 33 -21.93 32.06 -36.77
CA PRO A 33 -21.44 32.96 -37.80
C PRO A 33 -22.26 32.74 -39.07
N VAL A 34 -22.60 33.83 -39.77
CA VAL A 34 -23.38 33.79 -41.00
C VAL A 34 -22.41 33.70 -42.17
N ALA A 35 -22.78 32.93 -43.20
CA ALA A 35 -22.00 32.84 -44.43
C ALA A 35 -21.76 34.26 -45.03
N PRO A 36 -20.59 34.50 -45.66
CA PRO A 36 -19.57 33.53 -45.99
C PRO A 36 -18.63 33.20 -44.82
N HIS A 37 -18.41 31.89 -44.59
CA HIS A 37 -17.64 31.34 -43.47
C HIS A 37 -16.15 31.32 -43.77
N THR A 38 -15.34 31.75 -42.79
CA THR A 38 -13.89 31.52 -42.78
C THR A 38 -13.56 30.75 -41.51
N ALA A 39 -13.31 29.45 -41.65
CA ALA A 39 -13.14 28.54 -40.52
C ALA A 39 -12.17 27.40 -40.84
N LEU A 40 -11.50 26.90 -39.81
CA LEU A 40 -10.62 25.74 -39.88
C LEU A 40 -10.98 24.79 -38.75
N THR A 41 -11.25 23.53 -39.05
CA THR A 41 -11.36 22.46 -38.04
C THR A 41 -10.19 21.51 -38.18
N VAL A 42 -9.65 21.05 -37.05
CA VAL A 42 -8.52 20.12 -37.00
C VAL A 42 -8.79 19.06 -35.96
N HIS A 43 -8.70 17.81 -36.37
CA HIS A 43 -8.65 16.66 -35.48
C HIS A 43 -7.36 15.87 -35.70
N PHE A 44 -6.63 15.63 -34.63
CA PHE A 44 -5.44 14.78 -34.63
C PHE A 44 -5.73 13.47 -33.91
N GLU A 45 -5.48 12.34 -34.57
CA GLU A 45 -5.64 10.99 -34.03
C GLU A 45 -4.29 10.27 -33.93
N GLY A 46 -4.08 9.49 -32.85
CA GLY A 46 -2.90 8.61 -32.72
C GLY A 46 -1.65 9.25 -32.12
N TRP A 47 -1.76 10.48 -31.63
CA TRP A 47 -0.81 11.02 -30.65
C TRP A 47 -1.21 10.58 -29.24
N ASP A 48 -0.44 10.97 -28.21
CA ASP A 48 -0.66 10.57 -26.81
C ASP A 48 -2.07 10.88 -26.25
N VAL A 49 -2.94 11.57 -27.02
CA VAL A 49 -4.37 11.25 -27.31
C VAL A 49 -4.98 12.26 -28.29
N ASP A 50 -6.22 12.00 -28.75
CA ASP A 50 -6.93 12.76 -29.76
C ASP A 50 -7.49 14.10 -29.25
N GLY A 51 -7.49 15.10 -30.13
CA GLY A 51 -8.08 16.41 -29.83
C GLY A 51 -8.63 17.05 -31.08
N SER A 52 -9.72 17.78 -30.89
CA SER A 52 -10.42 18.50 -31.94
C SER A 52 -10.43 19.99 -31.60
N PHE A 53 -10.09 20.81 -32.58
CA PHE A 53 -10.02 22.26 -32.48
C PHE A 53 -10.74 22.89 -33.65
N SER A 54 -11.32 24.05 -33.43
CA SER A 54 -11.88 24.88 -34.47
C SER A 54 -11.51 26.33 -34.29
N TYR A 55 -11.31 26.99 -35.43
CA TYR A 55 -10.88 28.37 -35.51
C TYR A 55 -11.83 29.10 -36.45
N GLU A 56 -12.54 30.07 -35.91
CA GLU A 56 -13.34 31.03 -36.66
C GLU A 56 -13.20 32.44 -36.06
N PRO A 57 -13.29 33.52 -36.87
CA PRO A 57 -12.95 34.88 -36.47
C PRO A 57 -13.72 35.48 -35.28
N SER A 58 -14.91 34.98 -34.96
CA SER A 58 -15.72 35.51 -33.85
C SER A 58 -15.23 35.04 -32.48
N ARG A 59 -14.46 33.94 -32.44
CA ARG A 59 -13.94 33.31 -31.21
C ARG A 59 -12.44 33.09 -31.18
N SER A 60 -11.76 33.23 -32.32
CA SER A 60 -10.34 32.94 -32.47
C SER A 60 -9.71 33.93 -33.45
N THR A 61 -8.38 33.99 -33.47
CA THR A 61 -7.67 34.73 -34.51
C THR A 61 -7.42 33.81 -35.69
N VAL A 62 -7.91 34.16 -36.87
CA VAL A 62 -7.66 33.43 -38.12
C VAL A 62 -6.93 34.35 -39.10
N ASN A 63 -5.64 34.08 -39.31
CA ASN A 63 -4.86 34.79 -40.32
C ASN A 63 -4.84 33.98 -41.61
N VAL A 64 -5.11 34.62 -42.75
CA VAL A 64 -5.14 33.98 -44.07
C VAL A 64 -4.09 34.62 -44.96
N TYR A 65 -3.26 33.80 -45.60
CA TYR A 65 -2.23 34.23 -46.54
C TYR A 65 -2.42 33.52 -47.89
N GLN A 66 -2.14 34.23 -48.97
CA GLN A 66 -2.17 33.70 -50.33
C GLN A 66 -0.88 34.08 -51.07
N GLN A 67 -0.32 33.17 -51.88
CA GLN A 67 0.87 33.44 -52.69
C GLN A 67 0.52 33.62 -54.16
N THR A 68 1.14 34.61 -54.83
CA THR A 68 0.73 35.09 -56.17
C THR A 68 1.71 34.81 -57.31
N ALA A 69 2.94 34.35 -57.04
CA ALA A 69 3.95 34.32 -58.09
C ALA A 69 4.00 33.04 -58.93
N ASN A 70 3.59 31.86 -58.42
CA ASN A 70 3.68 30.59 -59.18
C ASN A 70 2.76 29.43 -58.71
N GLY A 71 1.76 29.63 -57.87
CA GLY A 71 0.94 28.50 -57.43
C GLY A 71 -0.13 28.91 -56.45
N TYR A 72 -1.36 28.53 -56.76
CA TYR A 72 -2.62 28.82 -56.09
C TYR A 72 -2.65 28.28 -54.65
N ALA A 73 -1.80 28.81 -53.78
CA ALA A 73 -1.63 28.34 -52.42
C ALA A 73 -2.46 29.17 -51.43
N LEU A 74 -3.18 28.48 -50.54
CA LEU A 74 -3.90 29.06 -49.42
C LEU A 74 -3.25 28.59 -48.12
N SER A 75 -2.95 29.53 -47.24
CA SER A 75 -2.44 29.25 -45.90
C SER A 75 -3.37 29.88 -44.88
N MET A 76 -3.80 29.12 -43.87
CA MET A 76 -4.60 29.66 -42.76
C MET A 76 -3.96 29.27 -41.43
N HIS A 77 -3.85 30.25 -40.54
CA HIS A 77 -3.29 30.10 -39.21
C HIS A 77 -4.37 30.47 -38.18
N GLY A 78 -4.81 29.48 -37.41
CA GLY A 78 -5.75 29.63 -36.31
C GLY A 78 -5.04 29.74 -34.97
N TYR A 79 -5.49 30.68 -34.13
CA TYR A 79 -5.01 30.86 -32.77
C TYR A 79 -6.16 31.05 -31.78
N VAL A 80 -6.14 30.27 -30.71
CA VAL A 80 -6.98 30.43 -29.51
C VAL A 80 -6.08 30.36 -28.29
N THR A 81 -6.52 30.80 -27.11
CA THR A 81 -5.68 30.84 -25.91
C THR A 81 -5.01 29.48 -25.66
N GLY A 82 -3.67 29.45 -25.73
CA GLY A 82 -2.85 28.25 -25.47
C GLY A 82 -2.70 27.27 -26.63
N HIS A 83 -3.40 27.47 -27.75
CA HIS A 83 -3.42 26.54 -28.88
C HIS A 83 -3.30 27.25 -30.23
N TRP A 84 -2.50 26.69 -31.14
CA TRP A 84 -2.32 27.24 -32.48
C TRP A 84 -2.16 26.13 -33.51
N HIS A 85 -2.78 26.32 -34.68
CA HIS A 85 -2.69 25.38 -35.80
C HIS A 85 -2.60 26.17 -37.10
N HIS A 86 -1.81 25.67 -38.06
CA HIS A 86 -1.83 26.18 -39.42
C HIS A 86 -1.81 25.05 -40.43
N PHE A 87 -2.29 25.38 -41.63
CA PHE A 87 -2.10 24.54 -42.79
C PHE A 87 -1.67 25.37 -44.00
N ASP A 88 -1.02 24.70 -44.94
CA ASP A 88 -0.73 25.21 -46.28
C ASP A 88 -1.27 24.21 -47.30
N VAL A 89 -2.10 24.68 -48.23
CA VAL A 89 -2.62 23.87 -49.33
C VAL A 89 -2.29 24.51 -50.66
N SER A 90 -1.77 23.73 -51.61
CA SER A 90 -1.57 24.17 -52.99
C SER A 90 -1.89 23.05 -53.98
N PRO A 91 -2.50 23.35 -55.14
CA PRO A 91 -2.67 22.36 -56.20
C PRO A 91 -1.31 22.01 -56.83
N PRO A 92 -1.26 20.98 -57.68
CA PRO A 92 -0.10 20.70 -58.52
C PRO A 92 0.37 21.94 -59.28
N ASN A 93 1.69 22.07 -59.46
CA ASN A 93 2.29 23.22 -60.11
C ASN A 93 1.65 23.52 -61.47
N GLY A 94 1.28 24.78 -61.72
CA GLY A 94 0.60 25.19 -62.95
C GLY A 94 -0.88 24.79 -63.11
N THR A 95 -1.50 24.14 -62.11
CA THR A 95 -2.91 23.72 -62.15
C THR A 95 -3.78 24.48 -61.13
N ARG A 96 -5.11 24.42 -61.26
CA ARG A 96 -6.09 24.98 -60.31
C ARG A 96 -6.92 23.85 -59.66
N PHE A 97 -7.46 24.11 -58.48
CA PHE A 97 -8.47 23.22 -57.90
C PHE A 97 -9.80 23.37 -58.65
N GLU A 98 -10.56 22.28 -58.72
CA GLU A 98 -11.90 22.20 -59.30
C GLU A 98 -12.88 21.73 -58.22
N ALA A 99 -14.05 22.35 -58.15
CA ALA A 99 -15.10 21.94 -57.24
C ALA A 99 -15.64 20.54 -57.61
N GLY A 100 -15.94 19.72 -56.60
CA GLY A 100 -16.42 18.35 -56.76
C GLY A 100 -15.32 17.32 -57.05
N ARG A 101 -14.04 17.68 -56.90
CA ARG A 101 -12.90 16.81 -57.20
C ARG A 101 -12.07 16.49 -55.96
N SER A 102 -11.68 15.22 -55.86
CA SER A 102 -10.76 14.72 -54.83
C SER A 102 -9.32 14.73 -55.36
N TYR A 103 -8.41 15.24 -54.55
CA TYR A 103 -7.00 15.35 -54.87
C TYR A 103 -6.16 14.51 -53.89
N PRO A 104 -5.25 13.65 -54.36
CA PRO A 104 -4.25 13.06 -53.50
C PRO A 104 -3.28 14.14 -53.03
N THR A 105 -3.00 14.16 -51.73
CA THR A 105 -2.12 15.14 -51.09
C THR A 105 -0.84 14.49 -50.59
N ALA A 106 0.24 15.28 -50.52
CA ALA A 106 1.42 14.92 -49.76
C ALA A 106 2.07 16.14 -49.07
N THR A 107 2.91 15.87 -48.08
CA THR A 107 3.71 16.89 -47.38
C THR A 107 5.00 17.21 -48.16
N SER A 108 5.49 18.44 -48.09
CA SER A 108 6.56 18.91 -48.99
C SER A 108 7.97 18.35 -48.69
N TYR A 109 8.60 17.74 -49.70
CA TYR A 109 10.06 17.65 -49.90
C TYR A 109 10.32 18.02 -51.38
N SER A 110 10.90 19.19 -51.62
CA SER A 110 11.09 19.82 -52.94
C SER A 110 11.75 18.91 -54.01
N PRO A 111 11.54 19.14 -55.33
CA PRO A 111 10.42 19.84 -55.99
C PRO A 111 9.52 18.84 -56.74
N LEU A 112 8.20 19.00 -56.60
CA LEU A 112 7.19 18.09 -57.17
C LEU A 112 6.29 18.85 -58.15
N ASP A 113 6.54 18.68 -59.45
CA ASP A 113 5.76 19.32 -60.52
C ASP A 113 4.38 18.67 -60.77
N SER A 114 3.94 17.71 -59.94
CA SER A 114 2.74 16.90 -60.23
C SER A 114 1.83 16.50 -59.06
N ILE A 115 2.03 17.01 -57.83
CA ILE A 115 1.20 16.62 -56.67
C ILE A 115 0.57 17.80 -55.93
N THR A 116 -0.55 17.56 -55.24
CA THR A 116 -1.17 18.53 -54.33
C THR A 116 -0.39 18.56 -53.02
N VAL A 117 0.05 19.74 -52.59
CA VAL A 117 0.73 19.89 -51.31
C VAL A 117 -0.30 20.20 -50.23
N PHE A 118 -0.23 19.48 -49.11
CA PHE A 118 -0.99 19.78 -47.91
C PHE A 118 -0.11 19.59 -46.67
N ASN A 119 0.27 20.70 -46.04
CA ASN A 119 1.01 20.69 -44.79
C ASN A 119 0.07 21.09 -43.66
N ILE A 120 0.13 20.40 -42.53
CA ILE A 120 -0.62 20.76 -41.32
C ILE A 120 0.23 20.54 -40.09
N SER A 121 0.26 21.54 -39.20
CA SER A 121 0.91 21.43 -37.90
C SER A 121 0.35 22.43 -36.88
N GLY A 122 0.49 22.11 -35.60
CA GLY A 122 -0.01 22.90 -34.48
C GLY A 122 0.32 22.24 -33.15
N ASP A 123 0.56 23.04 -32.11
CA ASP A 123 0.85 22.57 -30.74
C ASP A 123 1.94 21.48 -30.64
N GLY A 124 2.99 21.59 -31.47
CA GLY A 124 4.10 20.62 -31.53
C GLY A 124 3.73 19.27 -32.19
N ARG A 125 2.54 19.18 -32.81
CA ARG A 125 2.05 18.03 -33.58
C ARG A 125 1.87 18.44 -35.04
N GLY A 126 1.83 17.46 -35.94
CA GLY A 126 1.60 17.73 -37.36
C GLY A 126 2.13 16.65 -38.27
N CYS A 127 1.77 16.74 -39.55
CA CYS A 127 2.28 15.86 -40.59
C CYS A 127 3.52 16.42 -41.30
N ALA A 128 3.94 17.66 -40.99
CA ALA A 128 5.05 18.35 -41.67
C ALA A 128 6.48 17.89 -41.27
N ALA A 129 6.62 16.81 -40.49
CA ALA A 129 7.92 16.24 -40.08
C ALA A 129 8.59 15.44 -41.23
N PRO A 130 9.92 15.18 -41.20
CA PRO A 130 10.61 14.47 -42.29
C PRO A 130 10.09 13.04 -42.48
N GLY A 131 9.36 12.84 -43.58
CA GLY A 131 8.77 11.59 -44.06
C GLY A 131 7.58 11.88 -44.99
N PRO A 132 7.22 10.97 -45.93
CA PRO A 132 6.12 11.24 -46.85
C PRO A 132 4.78 11.08 -46.13
N GLY A 133 4.21 12.19 -45.64
CA GLY A 133 2.79 12.24 -45.30
C GLY A 133 1.97 12.20 -46.59
N SER A 134 0.86 11.47 -46.59
CA SER A 134 -0.05 11.38 -47.75
C SER A 134 -1.50 11.36 -47.32
N GLY A 135 -2.39 11.83 -48.18
CA GLY A 135 -3.79 12.00 -47.83
C GLY A 135 -4.70 12.30 -49.00
N THR A 136 -5.88 12.80 -48.67
CA THR A 136 -6.88 13.29 -49.61
C THR A 136 -7.34 14.69 -49.23
N LEU A 137 -7.65 15.48 -50.25
CA LEU A 137 -8.31 16.77 -50.17
C LEU A 137 -9.52 16.74 -51.11
N ASP A 138 -10.70 16.77 -50.53
CA ASP A 138 -11.98 16.73 -51.24
C ASP A 138 -12.49 18.16 -51.37
N VAL A 139 -12.35 18.76 -52.56
CA VAL A 139 -12.70 20.17 -52.81
C VAL A 139 -14.19 20.28 -53.16
N HIS A 140 -14.92 21.07 -52.38
CA HIS A 140 -16.37 21.25 -52.51
C HIS A 140 -16.74 22.59 -53.14
N GLU A 141 -15.99 23.65 -52.82
CA GLU A 141 -16.20 25.00 -53.34
C GLU A 141 -14.84 25.62 -53.66
N VAL A 142 -14.73 26.29 -54.81
CA VAL A 142 -13.52 27.05 -55.15
C VAL A 142 -13.87 28.17 -56.14
N GLY A 143 -13.31 29.35 -55.91
CA GLY A 143 -13.40 30.49 -56.82
C GLY A 143 -12.10 31.27 -56.83
N TYR A 144 -11.80 31.90 -57.97
CA TYR A 144 -10.57 32.64 -58.19
C TYR A 144 -10.85 34.06 -58.69
N ASP A 145 -9.98 34.99 -58.32
CA ASP A 145 -9.85 36.28 -58.98
C ASP A 145 -8.98 36.09 -60.23
N GLU A 146 -9.56 36.33 -61.42
CA GLU A 146 -8.87 36.03 -62.68
C GLU A 146 -7.66 36.94 -62.96
N ALA A 147 -7.58 38.13 -62.34
CA ALA A 147 -6.47 39.06 -62.54
C ALA A 147 -5.24 38.70 -61.68
N THR A 148 -5.47 38.16 -60.48
CA THR A 148 -4.43 37.91 -59.48
C THR A 148 -4.19 36.43 -59.20
N GLY A 149 -5.09 35.54 -59.65
CA GLY A 149 -5.06 34.11 -59.36
C GLY A 149 -5.38 33.75 -57.90
N GLN A 150 -5.78 34.74 -57.09
CA GLN A 150 -6.08 34.56 -55.68
C GLN A 150 -7.42 33.85 -55.47
N PHE A 151 -7.55 33.07 -54.40
CA PHE A 151 -8.83 32.49 -54.01
C PHE A 151 -9.81 33.59 -53.61
N THR A 152 -11.04 33.53 -54.13
CA THR A 152 -12.18 34.35 -53.68
C THR A 152 -13.09 33.56 -52.73
N THR A 153 -13.17 32.24 -52.91
CA THR A 153 -13.81 31.26 -52.01
C THR A 153 -13.06 29.93 -52.08
N PHE A 154 -13.04 29.17 -50.99
CA PHE A 154 -12.50 27.81 -50.95
C PHE A 154 -13.14 27.00 -49.82
N ALA A 155 -13.56 25.77 -50.11
CA ALA A 155 -14.01 24.81 -49.12
C ALA A 155 -13.55 23.41 -49.49
N ALA A 156 -12.98 22.71 -48.52
CA ALA A 156 -12.53 21.34 -48.68
C ALA A 156 -12.60 20.57 -47.37
N ASP A 157 -12.72 19.26 -47.48
CA ASP A 157 -12.45 18.33 -46.38
C ASP A 157 -11.09 17.67 -46.62
N TYR A 158 -10.36 17.38 -45.56
CA TYR A 158 -9.04 16.77 -45.68
C TYR A 158 -8.85 15.61 -44.71
N SER A 159 -8.01 14.66 -45.12
CA SER A 159 -7.53 13.56 -44.29
C SER A 159 -6.09 13.25 -44.66
N MET A 160 -5.20 13.32 -43.70
CA MET A 160 -3.75 13.15 -43.86
C MET A 160 -3.28 12.03 -42.95
N ARG A 161 -2.51 11.09 -43.49
CA ARG A 161 -1.65 10.21 -42.70
C ARG A 161 -0.28 10.85 -42.58
N CYS A 162 0.20 11.02 -41.36
CA CYS A 162 1.53 11.57 -41.12
C CYS A 162 2.62 10.50 -41.32
N ALA A 163 3.90 10.88 -41.19
CA ALA A 163 5.03 9.97 -41.34
C ALA A 163 4.98 8.72 -40.43
N ASN A 164 4.33 8.81 -39.27
CA ASN A 164 3.96 7.64 -38.47
C ASN A 164 2.57 7.15 -38.93
N PRO A 165 2.44 5.88 -39.36
CA PRO A 165 1.20 5.36 -39.94
C PRO A 165 0.01 5.34 -38.97
N ASP A 166 0.26 5.35 -37.66
CA ASP A 166 -0.78 5.37 -36.63
C ASP A 166 -1.33 6.79 -36.38
N ARG A 167 -0.73 7.83 -36.99
CA ARG A 167 -1.08 9.24 -36.77
C ARG A 167 -1.81 9.84 -37.95
N THR A 168 -3.02 10.37 -37.72
CA THR A 168 -3.82 11.01 -38.77
C THR A 168 -4.32 12.40 -38.40
N ALA A 169 -4.35 13.31 -39.37
CA ALA A 169 -4.91 14.64 -39.23
C ALA A 169 -6.07 14.82 -40.20
N LYS A 170 -7.27 15.13 -39.71
CA LYS A 170 -8.47 15.29 -40.53
C LYS A 170 -9.27 16.52 -40.11
N GLY A 171 -10.06 17.07 -41.02
CA GLY A 171 -10.84 18.26 -40.72
C GLY A 171 -11.44 18.93 -41.95
N GLN A 172 -11.89 20.15 -41.76
CA GLN A 172 -12.59 20.94 -42.77
C GLN A 172 -11.98 22.34 -42.88
N ILE A 173 -11.91 22.84 -44.10
CA ILE A 173 -11.45 24.19 -44.44
C ILE A 173 -12.62 24.96 -45.03
N ARG A 174 -12.80 26.20 -44.57
CA ARG A 174 -13.71 27.20 -45.13
C ARG A 174 -12.95 28.51 -45.26
N PHE A 175 -12.96 29.09 -46.45
CA PHE A 175 -12.44 30.42 -46.72
C PHE A 175 -13.47 31.15 -47.58
N ARG A 176 -14.15 32.13 -46.97
CA ARG A 176 -15.27 32.87 -47.59
C ARG A 176 -16.32 31.98 -48.26
N SER A 177 -16.56 30.79 -47.70
CA SER A 177 -17.43 29.76 -48.27
C SER A 177 -18.88 29.90 -47.81
N ALA A 178 -19.83 29.54 -48.67
CA ALA A 178 -21.24 29.45 -48.28
C ALA A 178 -21.59 28.13 -47.55
N LEU A 179 -20.67 27.16 -47.53
CA LEU A 179 -20.91 25.83 -46.99
C LEU A 179 -20.76 25.77 -45.47
N ASP A 180 -21.80 25.29 -44.81
CA ASP A 180 -21.79 25.03 -43.38
C ASP A 180 -20.80 23.91 -42.98
N TYR A 181 -20.51 23.84 -41.68
CA TYR A 181 -19.56 22.87 -41.13
C TYR A 181 -19.94 22.46 -39.71
N ARG A 182 -19.46 21.27 -39.30
CA ARG A 182 -19.56 20.78 -37.91
C ARG A 182 -18.22 20.94 -37.24
N ALA A 183 -18.22 21.41 -36.00
CA ALA A 183 -17.01 21.50 -35.21
C ALA A 183 -17.33 21.27 -33.74
N VAL A 184 -16.60 20.34 -33.15
CA VAL A 184 -16.63 20.05 -31.72
C VAL A 184 -15.25 20.31 -31.18
N ASP A 185 -15.14 21.25 -30.26
CA ASP A 185 -13.90 21.56 -29.57
C ASP A 185 -13.80 20.73 -28.31
N SER A 186 -12.62 20.14 -28.14
CA SER A 186 -12.29 19.42 -26.93
C SER A 186 -10.84 19.72 -26.58
N TRP A 187 -10.65 20.54 -25.56
CA TRP A 187 -9.32 20.92 -25.04
C TRP A 187 -8.75 19.84 -24.11
N ASP A 188 -7.44 19.89 -23.91
CA ASP A 188 -6.64 18.95 -23.11
C ASP A 188 -6.71 17.52 -23.56
N TYR A 189 -5.60 17.02 -24.08
CA TYR A 189 -5.49 15.65 -24.54
C TYR A 189 -5.66 14.68 -23.33
N GLN A 190 -4.96 14.88 -22.22
CA GLN A 190 -4.91 13.91 -21.12
C GLN A 190 -5.48 14.44 -19.80
N LEU A 191 -6.16 13.58 -19.03
CA LEU A 191 -6.56 13.87 -17.66
C LEU A 191 -5.60 13.17 -16.70
N ARG A 192 -4.82 13.96 -15.95
CA ARG A 192 -3.80 13.48 -15.01
C ARG A 192 -4.28 13.71 -13.58
N PHE A 193 -4.72 12.64 -12.93
CA PHE A 193 -5.21 12.70 -11.55
C PHE A 193 -4.09 12.65 -10.49
N GLY A 194 -2.84 12.40 -10.89
CA GLY A 194 -1.71 12.30 -9.97
C GLY A 194 -1.81 11.07 -9.04
N ASP A 195 -1.27 11.20 -7.84
CA ASP A 195 -1.25 10.14 -6.83
C ASP A 195 -2.63 9.94 -6.19
N GLN A 196 -3.16 8.72 -6.29
CA GLN A 196 -4.47 8.35 -5.77
C GLN A 196 -4.37 7.21 -4.77
N PRO A 197 -4.95 7.34 -3.57
CA PRO A 197 -4.97 6.26 -2.59
C PRO A 197 -5.82 5.09 -3.09
N TRP A 198 -5.23 3.89 -3.17
CA TRP A 198 -5.96 2.67 -3.55
C TRP A 198 -7.13 2.43 -2.58
N GLY A 199 -8.33 2.21 -3.14
CA GLY A 199 -9.54 1.86 -2.39
C GLY A 199 -10.31 3.08 -1.89
N ARG A 200 -9.89 4.29 -2.28
CA ARG A 200 -10.58 5.54 -1.98
C ARG A 200 -10.92 6.29 -3.26
N THR A 201 -12.03 7.01 -3.22
CA THR A 201 -12.46 7.91 -4.29
C THR A 201 -11.61 9.17 -4.27
N GLY A 202 -11.04 9.54 -5.41
CA GLY A 202 -10.26 10.77 -5.56
C GLY A 202 -11.08 11.96 -6.04
N THR A 203 -10.40 13.09 -6.29
CA THR A 203 -11.04 14.32 -6.75
C THR A 203 -11.51 14.18 -8.20
N PRO A 204 -12.79 14.45 -8.51
CA PRO A 204 -13.29 14.42 -9.88
C PRO A 204 -12.65 15.52 -10.76
N MET A 205 -12.51 15.24 -12.06
CA MET A 205 -12.10 16.22 -13.08
C MET A 205 -13.14 16.28 -14.19
N GLU A 206 -13.30 17.45 -14.80
CA GLU A 206 -14.24 17.67 -15.90
C GLU A 206 -13.55 17.63 -17.27
N VAL A 207 -14.25 17.08 -18.25
CA VAL A 207 -13.92 17.14 -19.66
C VAL A 207 -14.94 18.06 -20.34
N PRO A 208 -14.62 19.34 -20.58
CA PRO A 208 -15.51 20.25 -21.28
C PRO A 208 -15.54 19.95 -22.77
N VAL A 209 -16.74 20.07 -23.35
CA VAL A 209 -16.99 19.93 -24.79
C VAL A 209 -17.83 21.13 -25.24
N GLU A 210 -17.42 21.78 -26.33
CA GLU A 210 -18.13 22.92 -26.91
C GLU A 210 -18.38 22.70 -28.40
N VAL A 211 -19.58 23.06 -28.89
CA VAL A 211 -19.89 23.03 -30.32
C VAL A 211 -19.63 24.40 -30.92
N ASN A 212 -18.76 24.45 -31.92
CA ASN A 212 -18.34 25.69 -32.61
C ASN A 212 -18.64 25.66 -34.12
N GLY A 213 -19.28 24.59 -34.60
CA GLY A 213 -19.76 24.49 -35.99
C GLY A 213 -21.05 25.26 -36.21
N THR A 214 -21.31 25.64 -37.46
CA THR A 214 -22.58 26.27 -37.86
C THR A 214 -23.73 25.26 -37.87
N LEU A 215 -23.43 23.96 -38.03
CA LEU A 215 -24.40 22.87 -37.88
C LEU A 215 -24.38 22.27 -36.46
N PRO A 216 -25.55 21.92 -35.88
CA PRO A 216 -25.63 21.35 -34.52
C PRO A 216 -25.09 19.91 -34.42
N SER A 217 -24.11 19.62 -33.58
CA SER A 217 -23.52 18.28 -33.43
C SER A 217 -24.26 17.38 -32.44
N THR A 218 -24.35 16.09 -32.77
CA THR A 218 -25.03 15.06 -31.96
C THR A 218 -24.03 14.11 -31.33
N PHE A 219 -24.22 13.84 -30.04
CA PHE A 219 -23.32 13.00 -29.23
C PHE A 219 -23.92 11.61 -28.95
N GLY A 220 -23.09 10.58 -29.11
CA GLY A 220 -23.41 9.21 -28.68
C GLY A 220 -23.24 9.01 -27.18
N THR A 221 -23.14 7.75 -26.73
CA THR A 221 -22.95 7.43 -25.31
C THR A 221 -21.46 7.41 -24.94
N ALA A 222 -21.10 8.13 -23.89
CA ALA A 222 -19.75 8.11 -23.32
C ALA A 222 -19.39 6.73 -22.73
N ALA A 223 -18.16 6.28 -22.96
CA ALA A 223 -17.66 4.99 -22.48
C ALA A 223 -16.22 5.07 -21.99
N LEU A 224 -15.88 4.18 -21.05
CA LEU A 224 -14.52 3.95 -20.56
C LEU A 224 -14.01 2.61 -21.08
N SER A 225 -12.77 2.58 -21.55
CA SER A 225 -12.11 1.39 -22.10
C SER A 225 -10.60 1.39 -21.79
N GLY A 226 -9.85 0.42 -22.29
CA GLY A 226 -8.39 0.35 -22.10
C GLY A 226 -7.95 -0.63 -21.01
N ALA A 227 -6.74 -0.41 -20.47
CA ALA A 227 -6.08 -1.35 -19.55
C ALA A 227 -6.74 -1.39 -18.17
N ASN A 228 -7.17 -0.23 -17.65
CA ASN A 228 -7.66 -0.09 -16.28
C ASN A 228 -8.95 0.75 -16.21
N PRO A 229 -10.01 0.44 -16.98
CA PRO A 229 -11.25 1.25 -17.00
C PRO A 229 -11.94 1.28 -15.63
N GLY A 230 -11.79 0.23 -14.82
CA GLY A 230 -12.32 0.18 -13.45
C GLY A 230 -11.68 1.18 -12.46
N SER A 231 -10.54 1.79 -12.81
CA SER A 231 -9.92 2.84 -11.98
C SER A 231 -10.61 4.19 -12.12
N PHE A 232 -11.59 4.31 -13.03
CA PHE A 232 -12.23 5.57 -13.37
C PHE A 232 -13.73 5.36 -13.48
N ARG A 233 -14.51 6.39 -13.16
CA ARG A 233 -15.96 6.35 -13.29
C ARG A 233 -16.47 7.66 -13.85
N ILE A 234 -17.33 7.60 -14.87
CA ILE A 234 -18.13 8.74 -15.30
C ILE A 234 -19.19 8.97 -14.23
N THR A 235 -19.05 10.03 -13.45
CA THR A 235 -19.94 10.35 -12.31
C THR A 235 -20.97 11.40 -12.64
N ALA A 236 -20.75 12.19 -13.69
CA ALA A 236 -21.76 13.03 -14.30
C ALA A 236 -21.54 13.07 -15.82
N ASP A 237 -22.65 13.12 -16.56
CA ASP A 237 -22.64 13.17 -18.01
C ASP A 237 -23.76 14.08 -18.47
N THR A 238 -23.39 15.23 -19.03
CA THR A 238 -24.34 16.20 -19.59
C THR A 238 -24.27 16.26 -21.12
N CYS A 239 -23.53 15.33 -21.75
CA CYS A 239 -23.26 15.28 -23.19
C CYS A 239 -24.02 14.15 -23.88
N SER A 240 -24.03 12.93 -23.33
CA SER A 240 -24.49 11.73 -24.03
C SER A 240 -25.94 11.85 -24.50
N GLY A 241 -26.18 11.53 -25.77
CA GLY A 241 -27.51 11.55 -26.39
C GLY A 241 -28.06 12.95 -26.70
N ARG A 242 -27.28 14.01 -26.50
CA ARG A 242 -27.71 15.38 -26.80
C ARG A 242 -27.27 15.82 -28.20
N THR A 243 -28.04 16.72 -28.77
CA THR A 243 -27.64 17.55 -29.91
C THR A 243 -27.42 18.97 -29.40
N LEU A 244 -26.24 19.51 -29.63
CA LEU A 244 -25.84 20.85 -29.20
C LEU A 244 -25.62 21.75 -30.41
N SER A 245 -26.10 22.97 -30.32
CA SER A 245 -25.91 24.02 -31.33
C SER A 245 -24.70 24.90 -31.00
N TYR A 246 -24.34 25.77 -31.94
CA TYR A 246 -23.23 26.71 -31.81
C TYR A 246 -23.18 27.42 -30.44
N GLY A 247 -22.01 27.39 -29.81
CA GLY A 247 -21.72 27.96 -28.50
C GLY A 247 -22.31 27.24 -27.30
N GLN A 248 -23.09 26.17 -27.49
CA GLN A 248 -23.54 25.34 -26.38
C GLN A 248 -22.41 24.42 -25.91
N LYS A 249 -22.39 24.19 -24.60
CA LYS A 249 -21.40 23.35 -23.93
C LYS A 249 -22.05 22.19 -23.20
N CYS A 250 -21.30 21.11 -23.05
CA CYS A 250 -21.57 20.05 -22.10
C CYS A 250 -20.26 19.60 -21.46
N SER A 251 -20.35 18.76 -20.45
CA SER A 251 -19.21 18.16 -19.78
C SER A 251 -19.46 16.73 -19.35
N LEU A 252 -18.36 15.98 -19.30
CA LEU A 252 -18.26 14.69 -18.61
C LEU A 252 -17.43 14.88 -17.34
N THR A 253 -17.92 14.40 -16.21
CA THR A 253 -17.14 14.39 -14.96
C THR A 253 -16.61 12.99 -14.71
N VAL A 254 -15.29 12.85 -14.62
CA VAL A 254 -14.61 11.59 -14.35
C VAL A 254 -14.03 11.61 -12.95
N THR A 255 -14.39 10.63 -12.15
CA THR A 255 -13.87 10.42 -10.79
C THR A 255 -12.89 9.25 -10.77
N PRO A 256 -11.66 9.42 -10.25
CA PRO A 256 -10.69 8.33 -10.14
C PRO A 256 -10.93 7.52 -8.86
N SER A 257 -10.62 6.23 -8.92
CA SER A 257 -10.56 5.31 -7.79
C SER A 257 -9.54 4.23 -8.11
N ALA A 258 -8.29 4.45 -7.72
CA ALA A 258 -7.23 3.46 -7.94
C ALA A 258 -7.64 2.10 -7.35
N PHE A 259 -7.39 1.00 -8.07
CA PHE A 259 -7.66 -0.38 -7.61
C PHE A 259 -6.38 -1.19 -7.33
N GLY A 260 -5.22 -0.56 -7.42
CA GLY A 260 -3.91 -1.15 -7.15
C GLY A 260 -2.83 -0.09 -7.00
N LYS A 261 -1.59 -0.53 -6.73
CA LYS A 261 -0.40 0.34 -6.72
C LYS A 261 0.12 0.58 -8.14
N GLY A 262 0.80 1.69 -8.35
CA GLY A 262 1.44 2.03 -9.62
C GLY A 262 0.50 2.68 -10.64
N GLU A 263 1.06 2.96 -11.81
CA GLU A 263 0.37 3.67 -12.89
C GLU A 263 -0.83 2.87 -13.42
N GLN A 264 -1.97 3.53 -13.52
CA GLN A 264 -3.19 3.00 -14.10
C GLN A 264 -3.71 3.95 -15.18
N THR A 265 -4.13 3.37 -16.31
CA THR A 265 -4.60 4.13 -17.47
C THR A 265 -5.92 3.59 -18.04
N ALA A 266 -6.73 4.51 -18.56
CA ALA A 266 -7.96 4.18 -19.29
C ALA A 266 -8.21 5.20 -20.40
N LEU A 267 -9.07 4.85 -21.35
CA LEU A 267 -9.49 5.72 -22.44
C LEU A 267 -10.97 6.08 -22.25
N LEU A 268 -11.25 7.37 -22.13
CA LEU A 268 -12.60 7.93 -22.24
C LEU A 268 -12.90 8.21 -23.72
N THR A 269 -14.06 7.78 -24.20
CA THR A 269 -14.54 8.04 -25.56
C THR A 269 -15.98 8.55 -25.52
N LEU A 270 -16.25 9.67 -26.20
CA LEU A 270 -17.58 10.20 -26.46
C LEU A 270 -17.76 10.32 -27.99
N PRO A 271 -18.54 9.44 -28.63
CA PRO A 271 -18.80 9.53 -30.07
C PRO A 271 -19.54 10.81 -30.45
N GLU A 272 -19.23 11.39 -31.62
CA GLU A 272 -19.87 12.59 -32.15
C GLU A 272 -19.86 12.61 -33.68
N ASP A 273 -20.67 13.48 -34.31
CA ASP A 273 -20.99 13.44 -35.75
C ASP A 273 -20.23 14.47 -36.63
N SER A 274 -19.27 15.20 -36.08
CA SER A 274 -18.30 16.01 -36.82
C SER A 274 -17.17 15.15 -37.41
N PHE A 275 -16.24 15.80 -38.11
CA PHE A 275 -15.07 15.14 -38.68
C PHE A 275 -14.13 14.51 -37.64
N GLY A 276 -14.22 14.93 -36.38
CA GLY A 276 -13.50 14.28 -35.29
C GLY A 276 -13.95 12.84 -35.07
N GLY A 277 -15.26 12.59 -35.13
CA GLY A 277 -15.92 11.30 -34.92
C GLY A 277 -16.02 10.90 -33.44
N SER A 278 -15.13 11.41 -32.58
CA SER A 278 -15.23 11.24 -31.13
C SER A 278 -14.35 12.25 -30.37
N VAL A 279 -14.76 12.56 -29.14
CA VAL A 279 -13.90 13.18 -28.12
C VAL A 279 -13.24 12.05 -27.32
N ARG A 280 -11.91 11.97 -27.33
CA ARG A 280 -11.14 10.92 -26.66
C ARG A 280 -10.11 11.48 -25.67
N ARG A 281 -10.01 10.88 -24.47
CA ARG A 281 -9.05 11.30 -23.42
C ARG A 281 -8.36 10.10 -22.79
N LEU A 282 -7.03 10.17 -22.67
CA LEU A 282 -6.30 9.24 -21.81
C LEU A 282 -6.39 9.74 -20.38
N LEU A 283 -6.92 8.87 -19.54
CA LEU A 283 -7.02 9.03 -18.11
C LEU A 283 -5.80 8.36 -17.50
N LYS A 284 -5.11 9.07 -16.60
CA LYS A 284 -3.92 8.55 -15.94
C LYS A 284 -3.92 8.91 -14.46
N LEU A 285 -3.67 7.91 -13.62
CA LEU A 285 -3.41 8.07 -12.20
C LEU A 285 -2.24 7.18 -11.76
N ASN A 286 -1.65 7.49 -10.60
CA ASN A 286 -0.69 6.62 -9.94
C ASN A 286 -1.28 6.16 -8.60
N GLY A 287 -1.53 4.85 -8.45
CA GLY A 287 -2.08 4.30 -7.22
C GLY A 287 -1.02 4.15 -6.12
N TYR A 288 -1.33 4.55 -4.89
CA TYR A 288 -0.47 4.28 -3.72
C TYR A 288 -1.27 3.74 -2.53
N ASP A 289 -0.59 3.05 -1.61
CA ASP A 289 -1.22 2.57 -0.38
C ASP A 289 -1.25 3.70 0.66
N ALA A 290 -2.43 4.30 0.84
CA ALA A 290 -2.65 5.40 1.79
C ALA A 290 -2.41 5.02 3.25
N ARG A 291 -2.35 3.72 3.57
CA ARG A 291 -2.06 3.23 4.93
C ARG A 291 -0.57 3.28 5.25
N GLY A 292 0.29 3.42 4.23
CA GLY A 292 1.74 3.43 4.39
C GLY A 292 2.25 2.15 5.07
N ASP A 293 3.23 2.30 5.95
CA ASP A 293 3.79 1.22 6.77
C ASP A 293 2.95 0.87 8.02
N ARG A 294 1.71 1.38 8.16
CA ARG A 294 0.89 1.13 9.36
C ARG A 294 0.73 -0.37 9.61
N GLY A 295 0.97 -0.79 10.86
CA GLY A 295 0.84 -2.19 11.25
C GLY A 295 1.93 -3.11 10.68
N THR A 296 2.91 -2.59 9.93
CA THR A 296 4.08 -3.36 9.52
C THR A 296 5.15 -3.36 10.63
N TYR A 297 5.92 -4.44 10.70
CA TYR A 297 6.91 -4.71 11.74
C TYR A 297 8.32 -4.28 11.33
N PHE A 298 9.03 -3.62 12.24
CA PHE A 298 10.43 -3.25 12.05
C PHE A 298 11.26 -3.96 13.12
N PRO A 299 12.04 -4.98 12.74
CA PRO A 299 12.96 -5.59 13.68
C PRO A 299 14.08 -4.60 14.03
N VAL A 300 14.54 -4.65 15.27
CA VAL A 300 15.75 -3.93 15.70
C VAL A 300 16.80 -4.93 16.20
N THR A 301 18.06 -4.50 16.26
CA THR A 301 19.05 -5.25 17.05
C THR A 301 18.57 -5.28 18.50
N PRO A 302 18.46 -6.46 19.15
CA PRO A 302 18.00 -6.55 20.52
C PRO A 302 18.70 -5.56 21.45
N HIS A 303 17.94 -4.77 22.20
CA HIS A 303 18.48 -3.67 23.01
C HIS A 303 17.86 -3.62 24.41
N ARG A 304 18.67 -3.70 25.45
CA ARG A 304 18.23 -3.56 26.84
C ARG A 304 17.79 -2.14 27.16
N VAL A 305 16.51 -1.95 27.48
CA VAL A 305 15.95 -0.64 27.81
C VAL A 305 15.67 -0.48 29.31
N LEU A 306 15.50 -1.59 30.05
CA LEU A 306 15.26 -1.58 31.49
C LEU A 306 16.16 -2.61 32.18
N ASP A 307 16.81 -2.22 33.27
CA ASP A 307 17.38 -3.12 34.29
C ASP A 307 17.37 -2.42 35.64
N THR A 308 16.42 -2.83 36.48
CA THR A 308 16.22 -2.27 37.82
C THR A 308 17.36 -2.55 38.80
N ARG A 309 18.28 -3.47 38.48
CA ARG A 309 19.46 -3.78 39.31
C ARG A 309 20.60 -2.81 39.06
N SER A 310 20.71 -2.28 37.84
CA SER A 310 21.73 -1.30 37.46
C SER A 310 21.21 0.15 37.47
N GLY A 311 19.89 0.34 37.42
CA GLY A 311 19.27 1.66 37.25
C GLY A 311 19.12 2.08 35.79
N GLN A 312 19.22 1.14 34.85
CA GLN A 312 18.96 1.39 33.43
C GLN A 312 17.45 1.55 33.21
N GLY A 313 17.03 2.68 32.62
CA GLY A 313 15.63 2.94 32.24
C GLY A 313 14.65 3.22 33.39
N ALA A 314 15.05 2.94 34.64
CA ALA A 314 14.30 3.24 35.86
C ALA A 314 15.27 3.37 37.05
N PRO A 315 14.88 3.98 38.17
CA PRO A 315 15.72 4.02 39.37
C PRO A 315 16.18 2.62 39.80
N ARG A 316 17.42 2.55 40.32
CA ARG A 316 18.00 1.30 40.85
C ARG A 316 17.26 0.89 42.14
N ALA A 317 16.23 0.07 42.00
CA ALA A 317 15.36 -0.34 43.09
C ALA A 317 14.66 -1.66 42.79
N VAL A 318 14.34 -2.42 43.84
CA VAL A 318 13.43 -3.57 43.74
C VAL A 318 12.01 -3.05 43.48
N VAL A 319 11.26 -3.74 42.62
CA VAL A 319 9.83 -3.47 42.38
C VAL A 319 9.01 -4.26 43.38
N GLY A 320 8.53 -3.58 44.43
CA GLY A 320 7.71 -4.15 45.48
C GLY A 320 6.28 -4.50 45.04
N SER A 321 5.54 -5.11 45.96
CA SER A 321 4.14 -5.48 45.72
C SER A 321 3.27 -4.26 45.44
N GLY A 322 2.45 -4.34 44.40
CA GLY A 322 1.54 -3.25 44.02
C GLY A 322 2.22 -2.04 43.39
N GLN A 323 3.53 -2.09 43.16
CA GLN A 323 4.25 -0.99 42.51
C GLN A 323 4.17 -1.06 40.99
N SER A 324 4.20 0.11 40.37
CA SER A 324 4.25 0.28 38.91
C SER A 324 5.54 0.98 38.51
N LEU A 325 6.14 0.54 37.41
CA LEU A 325 7.20 1.25 36.70
C LEU A 325 6.69 1.75 35.36
N ARG A 326 6.86 3.05 35.12
CA ARG A 326 6.70 3.62 33.78
C ARG A 326 7.99 3.43 33.00
N LEU A 327 7.90 2.90 31.79
CA LEU A 327 9.03 2.67 30.90
C LEU A 327 8.80 3.37 29.56
N GLN A 328 9.62 4.37 29.24
CA GLN A 328 9.61 5.03 27.94
C GLN A 328 10.23 4.11 26.89
N LEU A 329 9.52 3.86 25.78
CA LEU A 329 10.00 2.97 24.71
C LEU A 329 10.29 3.71 23.42
N THR A 330 9.42 4.62 22.99
CA THR A 330 9.72 5.43 21.80
C THR A 330 10.91 6.35 22.05
N GLY A 331 11.77 6.50 21.05
CA GLY A 331 13.05 7.20 21.16
C GLY A 331 14.16 6.38 21.80
N GLN A 332 13.92 5.10 22.14
CA GLN A 332 14.90 4.21 22.77
C GLN A 332 15.18 3.00 21.88
N GLY A 333 16.42 2.48 21.89
CA GLY A 333 16.76 1.18 21.30
C GLY A 333 16.35 1.00 19.83
N GLY A 334 16.34 2.07 19.02
CA GLY A 334 15.93 2.04 17.61
C GLY A 334 14.42 2.17 17.36
N VAL A 335 13.60 2.31 18.40
CA VAL A 335 12.14 2.52 18.27
C VAL A 335 11.83 4.00 18.04
N PRO A 336 11.18 4.39 16.93
CA PRO A 336 10.83 5.77 16.66
C PRO A 336 9.53 6.21 17.38
N VAL A 337 9.23 7.52 17.35
CA VAL A 337 8.00 8.08 17.96
C VAL A 337 6.71 7.63 17.25
N GLU A 338 6.84 7.23 15.99
CA GLU A 338 5.80 6.68 15.14
C GLU A 338 5.54 5.19 15.42
N ALA A 339 6.16 4.56 16.42
CA ALA A 339 5.80 3.22 16.83
C ALA A 339 4.42 3.20 17.50
N SER A 340 3.54 2.28 17.09
CA SER A 340 2.23 2.03 17.71
C SER A 340 2.31 0.99 18.81
N THR A 341 3.25 0.06 18.68
CA THR A 341 3.38 -1.16 19.48
C THR A 341 4.85 -1.55 19.51
N VAL A 342 5.33 -2.07 20.63
CA VAL A 342 6.70 -2.57 20.78
C VAL A 342 6.66 -4.04 21.18
N VAL A 343 7.57 -4.83 20.60
CA VAL A 343 7.83 -6.21 20.97
C VAL A 343 9.01 -6.21 21.93
N LEU A 344 8.75 -6.60 23.18
CA LEU A 344 9.70 -6.68 24.28
C LEU A 344 9.98 -8.12 24.62
N ASN A 345 11.13 -8.39 25.23
CA ASN A 345 11.33 -9.54 26.09
C ASN A 345 11.45 -9.05 27.53
N VAL A 346 10.51 -9.45 28.39
CA VAL A 346 10.46 -9.02 29.79
C VAL A 346 10.96 -10.16 30.67
N THR A 347 11.93 -9.86 31.53
CA THR A 347 12.55 -10.83 32.45
C THR A 347 12.30 -10.43 33.89
N VAL A 348 11.87 -11.39 34.70
CA VAL A 348 11.86 -11.30 36.17
C VAL A 348 13.10 -12.01 36.70
N THR A 349 13.74 -11.41 37.71
CA THR A 349 14.85 -12.04 38.43
C THR A 349 14.81 -11.69 39.92
N GLU A 350 15.45 -12.54 40.72
CA GLU A 350 15.51 -12.43 42.19
C GLU A 350 14.15 -12.20 42.90
N PRO A 351 13.04 -12.87 42.50
CA PRO A 351 11.76 -12.69 43.16
C PRO A 351 11.78 -13.25 44.59
N SER A 352 11.28 -12.46 45.54
CA SER A 352 11.20 -12.82 46.97
C SER A 352 10.05 -13.79 47.31
N GLY A 353 9.16 -14.06 46.36
CA GLY A 353 7.94 -14.84 46.50
C GLY A 353 7.24 -15.00 45.14
N ALA A 354 5.99 -15.48 45.13
CA ALA A 354 5.21 -15.62 43.89
C ALA A 354 4.46 -14.34 43.50
N GLY A 355 4.18 -14.21 42.21
CA GLY A 355 3.41 -13.10 41.66
C GLY A 355 3.36 -13.11 40.13
N HIS A 356 2.93 -12.00 39.56
CA HIS A 356 2.98 -11.78 38.12
C HIS A 356 3.21 -10.32 37.76
N ILE A 357 3.68 -10.10 36.54
CA ILE A 357 3.83 -8.79 35.91
C ILE A 357 2.75 -8.59 34.86
N SER A 358 2.14 -7.42 34.86
CA SER A 358 1.26 -6.95 33.78
C SER A 358 1.93 -5.78 33.08
N VAL A 359 2.06 -5.88 31.75
CA VAL A 359 2.61 -4.81 30.90
C VAL A 359 1.49 -4.25 30.02
N TYR A 360 1.26 -2.95 30.09
CA TYR A 360 0.13 -2.31 29.40
C TYR A 360 0.46 -0.86 28.99
N PRO A 361 -0.30 -0.27 28.05
CA PRO A 361 -0.06 1.10 27.60
C PRO A 361 -0.22 2.09 28.76
N THR A 362 0.68 3.05 28.89
CA THR A 362 0.51 4.09 29.92
C THR A 362 -0.70 4.97 29.62
N GLY A 363 -1.41 5.38 30.67
CA GLY A 363 -2.64 6.19 30.55
C GLY A 363 -3.90 5.37 30.31
N VAL A 364 -3.81 4.04 30.28
CA VAL A 364 -4.95 3.12 30.18
C VAL A 364 -5.17 2.42 31.52
N ALA A 365 -6.42 2.06 31.82
CA ALA A 365 -6.74 1.25 32.99
C ALA A 365 -6.01 -0.10 32.94
N ARG A 366 -5.47 -0.55 34.09
CA ARG A 366 -4.72 -1.80 34.17
C ARG A 366 -5.60 -2.99 33.78
N PRO A 367 -5.21 -3.79 32.77
CA PRO A 367 -5.89 -5.05 32.45
C PRO A 367 -5.79 -6.06 33.60
N THR A 368 -6.70 -7.02 33.65
CA THR A 368 -6.66 -8.13 34.63
C THR A 368 -5.72 -9.26 34.23
N VAL A 369 -5.13 -9.18 33.03
CA VAL A 369 -4.28 -10.24 32.47
C VAL A 369 -2.82 -10.12 32.91
N SER A 370 -2.14 -11.27 33.01
CA SER A 370 -0.72 -11.36 33.34
C SER A 370 0.12 -11.54 32.09
N SER A 371 1.23 -10.82 31.99
CA SER A 371 2.23 -10.99 30.93
C SER A 371 3.29 -12.03 31.31
N LEU A 372 3.70 -12.08 32.58
CA LEU A 372 4.75 -12.99 33.07
C LEU A 372 4.48 -13.40 34.52
N ASN A 373 4.40 -14.70 34.79
CA ASN A 373 4.19 -15.25 36.12
C ASN A 373 5.52 -15.73 36.70
N TYR A 374 5.72 -15.60 38.00
CA TYR A 374 6.97 -15.97 38.67
C TYR A 374 6.74 -16.54 40.07
N THR A 375 7.72 -17.30 40.55
CA THR A 375 7.79 -17.88 41.90
C THR A 375 9.11 -17.51 42.56
N ARG A 376 9.25 -17.72 43.88
CA ARG A 376 10.47 -17.37 44.63
C ARG A 376 11.73 -17.95 43.98
N GLY A 377 12.76 -17.14 43.82
CA GLY A 377 14.05 -17.54 43.27
C GLY A 377 14.08 -17.84 41.76
N TRP A 378 12.95 -17.71 41.06
CA TRP A 378 12.87 -17.97 39.62
C TRP A 378 13.44 -16.81 38.80
N THR A 379 14.25 -17.11 37.79
CA THR A 379 14.67 -16.16 36.77
C THR A 379 14.22 -16.66 35.41
N GLY A 380 13.41 -15.86 34.72
CA GLY A 380 12.79 -16.26 33.47
C GLY A 380 12.19 -15.08 32.72
N ALA A 381 11.95 -15.29 31.43
CA ALA A 381 11.49 -14.26 30.51
C ALA A 381 10.25 -14.71 29.73
N ASN A 382 9.48 -13.74 29.25
CA ASN A 382 8.44 -13.94 28.25
C ASN A 382 8.47 -12.79 27.24
N SER A 383 8.21 -13.11 25.98
CA SER A 383 8.00 -12.10 24.94
C SER A 383 6.66 -11.41 25.13
N VAL A 384 6.64 -10.08 24.97
CA VAL A 384 5.50 -9.21 25.26
C VAL A 384 5.34 -8.22 24.11
N THR A 385 4.28 -8.39 23.32
CA THR A 385 3.85 -7.40 22.32
C THR A 385 2.85 -6.46 22.97
N VAL A 386 3.18 -5.18 23.07
CA VAL A 386 2.35 -4.20 23.82
C VAL A 386 2.22 -2.87 23.08
N LYS A 387 0.99 -2.36 23.00
CA LYS A 387 0.72 -1.02 22.48
C LYS A 387 1.37 0.03 23.39
N VAL A 388 1.97 1.07 22.80
CA VAL A 388 2.48 2.20 23.58
C VAL A 388 1.37 3.20 23.89
N GLY A 389 1.46 3.87 25.05
CA GLY A 389 0.59 5.00 25.39
C GLY A 389 0.73 6.16 24.40
N ALA A 390 -0.12 7.19 24.55
CA ALA A 390 -0.07 8.38 23.69
C ALA A 390 1.30 9.08 23.73
N ASP A 391 2.02 8.91 24.83
CA ASP A 391 3.37 9.42 25.11
C ASP A 391 4.50 8.45 24.73
N GLY A 392 4.18 7.29 24.14
CA GLY A 392 5.17 6.31 23.71
C GLY A 392 5.73 5.41 24.83
N ALA A 393 5.10 5.39 26.01
CA ALA A 393 5.52 4.59 27.15
C ALA A 393 4.56 3.44 27.50
N VAL A 394 5.06 2.48 28.26
CA VAL A 394 4.27 1.39 28.87
C VAL A 394 4.42 1.41 30.39
N THR A 395 3.47 0.80 31.09
CA THR A 395 3.52 0.58 32.53
C THR A 395 3.69 -0.90 32.84
N LEU A 396 4.69 -1.23 33.66
CA LEU A 396 4.93 -2.57 34.19
C LEU A 396 4.46 -2.58 35.65
N TYR A 397 3.38 -3.30 35.92
CA TYR A 397 2.82 -3.43 37.26
C TYR A 397 3.21 -4.77 37.89
N ASN A 398 3.65 -4.74 39.15
CA ASN A 398 3.95 -5.94 39.91
C ASN A 398 2.79 -6.36 40.83
N HIS A 399 2.18 -7.50 40.52
CA HIS A 399 1.17 -8.16 41.36
C HIS A 399 1.76 -9.35 42.12
N GLY A 400 2.40 -9.09 43.26
CA GLY A 400 2.89 -10.16 44.13
C GLY A 400 4.13 -9.74 44.91
N ALA A 401 5.03 -10.69 45.15
CA ALA A 401 6.24 -10.43 45.92
C ALA A 401 7.20 -9.45 45.21
N ALA A 402 8.16 -8.91 45.95
CA ALA A 402 9.13 -7.97 45.41
C ALA A 402 10.08 -8.66 44.41
N VAL A 403 10.39 -8.01 43.28
CA VAL A 403 11.20 -8.55 42.17
C VAL A 403 12.11 -7.52 41.52
N HIS A 404 13.13 -7.97 40.78
CA HIS A 404 13.82 -7.16 39.78
C HIS A 404 13.25 -7.42 38.38
N LEU A 405 13.13 -6.34 37.60
CA LEU A 405 12.70 -6.36 36.21
C LEU A 405 13.84 -5.95 35.28
N VAL A 406 13.91 -6.67 34.15
CA VAL A 406 14.74 -6.37 32.99
C VAL A 406 13.85 -6.40 31.75
N ALA A 407 14.02 -5.48 30.81
CA ALA A 407 13.29 -5.49 29.54
C ALA A 407 14.21 -5.17 28.38
N ASP A 408 14.13 -5.99 27.34
CA ASP A 408 14.88 -5.88 26.10
C ASP A 408 13.90 -5.61 24.95
N ILE A 409 14.23 -4.70 24.02
CA ILE A 409 13.44 -4.39 22.82
C ILE A 409 13.88 -5.30 21.68
N ASN A 410 12.94 -5.93 20.98
CA ASN A 410 13.20 -6.76 19.79
C ASN A 410 12.71 -6.14 18.47
N GLY A 411 11.71 -5.25 18.53
CA GLY A 411 11.21 -4.52 17.36
C GLY A 411 9.94 -3.74 17.66
N PHE A 412 9.34 -3.14 16.64
CA PHE A 412 8.13 -2.33 16.78
C PHE A 412 7.20 -2.45 15.57
N TYR A 413 5.91 -2.15 15.76
CA TYR A 413 4.96 -1.94 14.66
C TYR A 413 4.69 -0.45 14.46
N SER A 414 4.54 0.01 13.21
CA SER A 414 4.35 1.44 12.90
C SER A 414 2.90 1.93 13.02
N LYS A 415 2.73 3.20 13.44
CA LYS A 415 1.46 3.97 13.41
C LYS A 415 1.03 4.34 11.99
N GLY A 416 1.93 4.28 11.01
CA GLY A 416 1.68 4.65 9.62
C GLY A 416 2.45 5.90 9.20
N ARG A 417 3.41 5.70 8.29
CA ARG A 417 4.14 6.71 7.54
C ARG A 417 3.90 6.48 6.06
N PRO A 418 3.53 7.53 5.29
CA PRO A 418 3.43 7.41 3.84
C PRO A 418 4.74 6.92 3.24
N SER A 419 4.65 6.04 2.23
CA SER A 419 5.78 5.60 1.39
C SER A 419 6.93 4.86 2.09
N TYR A 420 6.82 4.55 3.39
CA TYR A 420 7.72 3.61 4.06
C TYR A 420 7.20 2.17 3.93
N GLN A 421 8.12 1.19 3.97
CA GLN A 421 7.80 -0.23 3.97
C GLN A 421 8.45 -0.88 5.20
N GLY A 422 7.65 -1.60 5.98
CA GLY A 422 8.13 -2.49 7.03
C GLY A 422 7.77 -3.94 6.73
N GLY A 423 7.96 -4.80 7.72
CA GLY A 423 7.70 -6.22 7.67
C GLY A 423 6.21 -6.57 7.66
N GLN A 424 5.69 -7.32 6.70
CA GLN A 424 4.37 -7.96 6.80
C GLN A 424 4.51 -9.39 7.33
N TYR A 425 3.60 -9.81 8.20
CA TYR A 425 3.66 -11.14 8.81
C TYR A 425 3.11 -12.21 7.87
N GLN A 426 3.92 -13.22 7.62
CA GLN A 426 3.60 -14.40 6.83
C GLN A 426 3.51 -15.60 7.78
N PRO A 427 2.30 -15.98 8.24
CA PRO A 427 2.16 -17.10 9.15
C PRO A 427 2.34 -18.45 8.43
N LEU A 428 2.81 -19.45 9.18
CA LEU A 428 2.81 -20.84 8.75
C LEU A 428 1.64 -21.57 9.39
N ALA A 429 0.82 -22.25 8.58
CA ALA A 429 -0.28 -23.06 9.09
C ALA A 429 0.21 -24.26 9.93
N SER A 430 1.39 -24.79 9.60
CA SER A 430 2.11 -25.79 10.40
C SER A 430 3.52 -25.27 10.69
N PRO A 431 3.85 -24.98 11.97
CA PRO A 431 5.21 -24.66 12.38
C PRO A 431 6.21 -25.74 11.99
N VAL A 432 7.44 -25.32 11.65
CA VAL A 432 8.49 -26.21 11.16
C VAL A 432 9.70 -26.15 12.09
N ARG A 433 10.30 -27.31 12.40
CA ARG A 433 11.58 -27.35 13.13
C ARG A 433 12.72 -26.93 12.22
N LEU A 434 13.45 -25.88 12.59
CA LEU A 434 14.62 -25.37 11.87
C LEU A 434 15.96 -25.81 12.46
N ALA A 435 15.99 -26.18 13.73
CA ALA A 435 17.16 -26.73 14.38
C ALA A 435 16.77 -27.66 15.52
N ASP A 436 17.40 -28.83 15.60
CA ASP A 436 17.39 -29.70 16.77
C ASP A 436 18.80 -30.19 17.09
N THR A 437 19.42 -29.60 18.10
CA THR A 437 20.79 -29.98 18.49
C THR A 437 20.90 -31.39 19.10
N ARG A 438 19.77 -32.03 19.44
CA ARG A 438 19.74 -33.39 19.99
C ARG A 438 19.86 -34.46 18.91
N GLU A 439 19.29 -34.18 17.73
CA GLU A 439 19.06 -35.19 16.70
C GLU A 439 19.92 -34.96 15.45
N TRP A 440 20.31 -33.72 15.15
CA TRP A 440 20.90 -33.38 13.85
C TRP A 440 22.44 -33.34 13.87
N GLY A 441 23.08 -34.16 14.72
CA GLY A 441 24.54 -34.29 14.77
C GLY A 441 25.33 -33.05 15.22
N ILE A 442 24.65 -31.96 15.62
CA ILE A 442 25.27 -30.76 16.20
C ILE A 442 25.79 -31.08 17.61
N GLY A 443 25.05 -31.90 18.34
CA GLY A 443 25.31 -32.19 19.74
C GLY A 443 24.99 -31.00 20.64
N ARG A 444 25.25 -31.19 21.94
CA ARG A 444 25.09 -30.16 22.95
C ARG A 444 25.96 -28.94 22.61
N LEU A 445 25.37 -27.76 22.63
CA LEU A 445 26.11 -26.52 22.42
C LEU A 445 26.90 -26.19 23.69
N PRO A 446 28.24 -26.06 23.62
CA PRO A 446 29.03 -25.64 24.77
C PRO A 446 28.75 -24.19 25.18
N ALA A 447 29.01 -23.87 26.44
CA ALA A 447 28.97 -22.50 26.93
C ALA A 447 29.81 -21.56 26.04
N GLY A 448 29.22 -20.45 25.60
CA GLY A 448 29.92 -19.48 24.75
C GLY A 448 29.77 -19.73 23.25
N TYR A 449 29.08 -20.79 22.83
CA TYR A 449 28.85 -21.10 21.42
C TYR A 449 27.49 -20.59 20.94
N PHE A 450 27.37 -20.44 19.62
CA PHE A 450 26.10 -20.23 18.97
C PHE A 450 25.92 -21.17 17.77
N VAL A 451 24.65 -21.40 17.40
CA VAL A 451 24.28 -22.10 16.18
C VAL A 451 23.64 -21.12 15.20
N THR A 452 24.05 -21.20 13.93
CA THR A 452 23.39 -20.47 12.83
C THR A 452 22.22 -21.29 12.32
N VAL A 453 21.03 -20.71 12.33
CA VAL A 453 19.77 -21.38 11.97
C VAL A 453 19.20 -20.74 10.70
N PRO A 454 19.48 -21.30 9.51
CA PRO A 454 18.91 -20.82 8.25
C PRO A 454 17.52 -21.41 7.99
N ALA A 455 16.69 -20.69 7.22
CA ALA A 455 15.49 -21.22 6.59
C ALA A 455 15.45 -20.78 5.12
N SER A 456 14.92 -21.61 4.23
CA SER A 456 14.86 -21.29 2.79
C SER A 456 13.49 -21.48 2.21
N TRP A 457 13.19 -20.61 1.26
CA TRP A 457 12.09 -20.66 0.32
C TRP A 457 12.69 -20.72 -1.11
N ASP A 458 12.00 -20.16 -2.09
CA ASP A 458 12.61 -19.84 -3.38
C ASP A 458 13.56 -18.63 -3.28
N SER A 459 14.40 -18.46 -4.32
CA SER A 459 15.42 -17.41 -4.32
C SER A 459 14.81 -16.03 -4.13
N SER A 460 13.69 -15.70 -4.80
CA SER A 460 13.07 -14.38 -4.70
C SER A 460 12.53 -14.09 -3.30
N THR A 461 11.83 -15.06 -2.69
CA THR A 461 11.33 -14.96 -1.31
C THR A 461 12.45 -14.83 -0.29
N ASN A 462 13.58 -15.53 -0.46
CA ASN A 462 14.72 -15.40 0.46
C ASN A 462 15.23 -13.94 0.57
N TRP A 463 15.10 -13.13 -0.50
CA TRP A 463 15.54 -11.72 -0.47
C TRP A 463 14.60 -10.80 0.30
N THR A 464 13.35 -11.21 0.53
CA THR A 464 12.30 -10.36 1.13
C THR A 464 12.20 -10.55 2.64
N VAL A 465 12.64 -11.70 3.18
CA VAL A 465 12.57 -11.97 4.62
C VAL A 465 13.44 -11.00 5.43
N ARG A 466 12.87 -10.44 6.51
CA ARG A 466 13.49 -9.48 7.44
C ARG A 466 13.57 -9.96 8.87
N ALA A 467 12.66 -10.83 9.29
CA ALA A 467 12.69 -11.44 10.62
C ALA A 467 12.01 -12.81 10.63
N PHE A 468 12.44 -13.70 11.52
CA PHE A 468 11.73 -14.94 11.82
C PHE A 468 10.88 -14.77 13.09
N ALA A 469 9.66 -15.29 13.07
CA ALA A 469 8.86 -15.55 14.26
C ALA A 469 9.10 -17.00 14.67
N VAL A 470 9.80 -17.21 15.78
CA VAL A 470 10.27 -18.53 16.23
C VAL A 470 9.88 -18.80 17.67
N ASN A 471 9.72 -20.07 18.00
CA ASN A 471 9.80 -20.54 19.37
C ASN A 471 11.17 -21.18 19.60
N ILE A 472 11.88 -20.73 20.63
CA ILE A 472 13.22 -21.25 20.98
C ILE A 472 13.09 -22.03 22.28
N THR A 473 13.49 -23.29 22.24
CA THR A 473 13.46 -24.19 23.41
C THR A 473 14.87 -24.58 23.80
N VAL A 474 15.16 -24.49 25.10
CA VAL A 474 16.39 -25.02 25.70
C VAL A 474 16.01 -26.20 26.58
N THR A 475 16.76 -27.29 26.47
CA THR A 475 16.55 -28.51 27.27
C THR A 475 17.87 -29.10 27.73
N ASP A 476 17.77 -30.04 28.67
CA ASP A 476 18.90 -30.75 29.26
C ASP A 476 19.93 -29.77 29.86
N THR A 477 19.46 -28.77 30.60
CA THR A 477 20.27 -27.68 31.16
C THR A 477 21.00 -28.12 32.43
N ARG A 478 22.32 -27.92 32.52
CA ARG A 478 23.10 -28.36 33.72
C ARG A 478 23.32 -27.30 34.79
N ALA A 479 23.16 -26.04 34.43
CA ALA A 479 23.36 -24.89 35.30
C ALA A 479 22.42 -23.77 34.89
N PRO A 480 22.11 -22.80 35.79
CA PRO A 480 21.39 -21.61 35.41
C PRO A 480 22.10 -20.86 34.28
N GLY A 481 21.34 -20.43 33.28
CA GLY A 481 21.87 -19.80 32.09
C GLY A 481 20.81 -19.06 31.29
N TYR A 482 21.24 -18.55 30.13
CA TYR A 482 20.39 -17.83 29.20
C TYR A 482 20.77 -18.15 27.75
N VAL A 483 19.80 -17.94 26.87
CA VAL A 483 20.01 -17.94 25.42
C VAL A 483 19.77 -16.53 24.89
N THR A 484 20.53 -16.16 23.87
CA THR A 484 20.37 -14.90 23.12
C THR A 484 20.17 -15.23 21.65
N ALA A 485 19.09 -14.74 21.06
CA ALA A 485 18.82 -14.83 19.63
C ALA A 485 18.96 -13.46 18.96
N TRP A 486 19.63 -13.44 17.81
CA TRP A 486 19.85 -12.25 17.01
C TRP A 486 20.06 -12.64 15.54
N ASN A 487 20.44 -11.69 14.69
CA ASN A 487 20.67 -11.92 13.26
C ASN A 487 21.94 -12.75 12.93
N GLY A 488 22.72 -13.15 13.94
CA GLY A 488 23.92 -13.98 13.76
C GLY A 488 25.17 -13.26 13.24
N TRP A 489 25.09 -11.96 12.93
CA TRP A 489 26.21 -11.18 12.36
C TRP A 489 26.12 -9.67 12.73
N GLY A 490 27.24 -8.96 12.85
CA GLY A 490 27.27 -7.55 13.29
C GLY A 490 28.17 -7.29 14.51
N PRO A 491 27.96 -6.22 15.30
CA PRO A 491 28.94 -5.66 16.26
C PRO A 491 29.28 -6.56 17.47
N GLY A 492 28.76 -7.79 17.51
CA GLY A 492 28.92 -8.76 18.58
C GLY A 492 27.57 -9.25 19.11
N LEU A 493 27.62 -10.23 20.00
CA LEU A 493 26.46 -10.75 20.71
C LEU A 493 25.75 -9.62 21.49
N PRO A 494 24.44 -9.39 21.29
CA PRO A 494 23.70 -8.41 22.08
C PRO A 494 23.70 -8.74 23.58
N ALA A 495 23.79 -7.71 24.44
CA ALA A 495 23.72 -7.85 25.89
C ALA A 495 22.28 -8.04 26.41
N THR A 496 21.52 -8.91 25.75
CA THR A 496 20.11 -9.22 26.00
C THR A 496 19.93 -10.72 26.17
N SER A 497 18.89 -11.15 26.87
CA SER A 497 18.51 -12.56 26.96
C SER A 497 17.19 -12.76 26.23
N THR A 498 17.10 -13.77 25.35
CA THR A 498 15.85 -14.22 24.76
C THR A 498 15.08 -15.11 25.72
N LEU A 499 15.75 -16.01 26.45
CA LEU A 499 15.13 -16.77 27.54
C LEU A 499 16.17 -17.10 28.60
N ASN A 500 15.70 -17.33 29.83
CA ASN A 500 16.52 -17.69 30.97
C ASN A 500 16.01 -19.01 31.56
N TYR A 501 16.91 -19.81 32.12
CA TYR A 501 16.60 -21.13 32.65
C TYR A 501 17.43 -21.45 33.90
N GLY A 502 16.88 -22.27 34.80
CA GLY A 502 17.63 -22.95 35.86
C GLY A 502 18.17 -24.30 35.39
N ALA A 503 18.91 -25.01 36.25
CA ALA A 503 19.31 -26.40 35.97
C ALA A 503 18.11 -27.36 35.87
N ASP A 504 18.29 -28.45 35.12
CA ASP A 504 17.34 -29.55 34.88
C ASP A 504 15.94 -29.12 34.39
N ASN A 505 15.86 -28.02 33.63
CA ASN A 505 14.62 -27.53 33.06
C ASN A 505 14.58 -27.69 31.54
N THR A 506 13.35 -27.72 31.02
CA THR A 506 13.07 -27.44 29.62
C THR A 506 12.26 -26.16 29.57
N VAL A 507 12.78 -25.12 28.93
CA VAL A 507 12.17 -23.79 28.88
C VAL A 507 12.07 -23.36 27.44
N THR A 508 10.95 -22.72 27.11
CA THR A 508 10.70 -22.21 25.77
C THR A 508 10.23 -20.76 25.85
N ASN A 509 10.60 -19.96 24.84
CA ASN A 509 10.10 -18.61 24.69
C ASN A 509 9.94 -18.26 23.21
N PHE A 510 8.85 -17.57 22.88
CA PHE A 510 8.64 -17.01 21.56
C PHE A 510 9.53 -15.79 21.34
N ALA A 511 10.05 -15.62 20.13
CA ALA A 511 10.86 -14.47 19.75
C ALA A 511 10.62 -14.09 18.29
N VAL A 512 10.63 -12.77 18.02
CA VAL A 512 10.75 -12.24 16.65
C VAL A 512 12.19 -11.75 16.47
N VAL A 513 12.95 -12.44 15.63
CA VAL A 513 14.41 -12.27 15.52
C VAL A 513 14.75 -11.72 14.14
N PRO A 514 15.50 -10.60 14.03
CA PRO A 514 15.97 -10.09 12.74
C PRO A 514 16.77 -11.16 12.02
N THR A 515 16.59 -11.29 10.71
CA THR A 515 17.37 -12.20 9.88
C THR A 515 18.54 -11.50 9.22
N MET A 516 19.60 -12.24 8.97
CA MET A 516 20.67 -11.84 8.06
C MET A 516 20.84 -12.87 6.96
N ARG A 517 21.50 -12.48 5.87
CA ARG A 517 21.83 -13.44 4.82
C ARG A 517 22.99 -14.32 5.25
N CYS A 518 22.82 -15.62 5.11
CA CYS A 518 23.90 -16.57 5.30
C CYS A 518 24.60 -16.86 3.98
N SER A 519 25.84 -16.39 3.81
CA SER A 519 26.68 -16.71 2.66
C SER A 519 27.16 -18.16 2.65
N ASP A 520 27.35 -18.75 3.85
CA ASP A 520 28.05 -20.02 4.03
C ASP A 520 27.09 -21.21 4.25
N CYS A 521 25.78 -20.97 4.15
CA CYS A 521 24.72 -21.97 4.35
C CYS A 521 24.38 -22.77 3.07
N GLY A 522 25.37 -22.98 2.17
CA GLY A 522 25.20 -23.86 1.01
C GLY A 522 24.60 -23.21 -0.25
N GLY A 523 24.82 -21.91 -0.48
CA GLY A 523 24.62 -21.27 -1.80
C GLY A 523 23.26 -20.58 -2.05
N SER A 524 22.36 -20.53 -1.08
CA SER A 524 20.98 -20.01 -1.27
C SER A 524 20.73 -18.58 -0.77
N ASN A 525 21.75 -17.83 -0.31
CA ASN A 525 21.59 -16.52 0.35
C ASN A 525 20.45 -16.53 1.37
N ALA A 526 20.22 -17.68 2.00
CA ALA A 526 19.06 -17.92 2.83
C ALA A 526 19.09 -16.98 4.05
N PRO A 527 17.94 -16.42 4.45
CA PRO A 527 17.83 -15.74 5.72
C PRO A 527 18.17 -16.71 6.86
N SER A 528 18.89 -16.21 7.86
CA SER A 528 19.28 -16.97 9.04
C SER A 528 19.25 -16.11 10.30
N ILE A 529 19.23 -16.79 11.44
CA ILE A 529 19.41 -16.20 12.76
C ILE A 529 20.57 -16.91 13.48
N GLY A 530 21.13 -16.25 14.50
CA GLY A 530 22.08 -16.85 15.44
C GLY A 530 21.41 -17.11 16.79
N VAL A 531 21.70 -18.27 17.39
CA VAL A 531 21.21 -18.63 18.74
C VAL A 531 22.39 -19.03 19.62
N TYR A 532 22.72 -18.18 20.58
CA TYR A 532 23.84 -18.31 21.52
C TYR A 532 23.37 -18.94 22.82
N THR A 533 24.23 -19.76 23.45
CA THR A 533 24.01 -20.28 24.79
C THR A 533 25.11 -19.86 25.77
N SER A 534 24.70 -19.45 26.97
CA SER A 534 25.63 -19.10 28.06
C SER A 534 26.13 -20.32 28.84
N GLN A 535 25.46 -21.47 28.69
CA GLN A 535 25.78 -22.73 29.38
C GLN A 535 25.61 -23.93 28.45
N ASP A 536 26.26 -25.03 28.79
CA ASP A 536 26.15 -26.30 28.09
C ASP A 536 24.68 -26.79 28.03
N SER A 537 24.06 -26.75 26.84
CA SER A 537 22.64 -27.07 26.67
C SER A 537 22.28 -27.54 25.26
N HIS A 538 21.11 -28.19 25.13
CA HIS A 538 20.48 -28.41 23.84
C HIS A 538 19.55 -27.24 23.50
N VAL A 539 19.59 -26.81 22.24
CA VAL A 539 18.70 -25.81 21.66
C VAL A 539 17.86 -26.45 20.56
N ILE A 540 16.58 -26.08 20.52
CA ILE A 540 15.60 -26.41 19.48
C ILE A 540 15.00 -25.10 19.00
N VAL A 541 14.83 -24.93 17.69
CA VAL A 541 14.22 -23.75 17.09
C VAL A 541 13.12 -24.18 16.15
N ASP A 542 11.89 -23.75 16.45
CA ASP A 542 10.70 -23.99 15.64
C ASP A 542 10.22 -22.67 15.05
N ILE A 543 10.10 -22.57 13.72
CA ILE A 543 9.55 -21.38 13.04
C ILE A 543 8.03 -21.47 12.93
N VAL A 544 7.33 -20.42 13.32
CA VAL A 544 5.86 -20.30 13.22
C VAL A 544 5.42 -19.31 12.14
N GLY A 545 6.34 -18.50 11.64
CA GLY A 545 6.11 -17.50 10.60
C GLY A 545 7.34 -16.65 10.35
N PHE A 546 7.25 -15.73 9.41
CA PHE A 546 8.31 -14.76 9.13
C PHE A 546 7.73 -13.41 8.76
N TYR A 547 8.56 -12.37 8.75
CA TYR A 547 8.20 -11.03 8.30
C TYR A 547 8.93 -10.73 6.99
N ASP A 548 8.21 -10.43 5.92
CA ASP A 548 8.75 -10.05 4.62
C ASP A 548 8.71 -8.53 4.42
N ASP A 549 9.49 -7.96 3.50
CA ASP A 549 9.57 -6.52 3.23
C ASP A 549 8.33 -5.88 2.56
N SER A 550 7.13 -6.42 2.79
CA SER A 550 5.86 -6.02 2.21
C SER A 550 5.75 -6.24 0.69
N THR A 551 6.55 -7.16 0.14
CA THR A 551 6.55 -7.48 -1.30
C THR A 551 5.86 -8.80 -1.60
N LEU A 552 5.75 -9.71 -0.63
CA LEU A 552 5.06 -10.98 -0.83
C LEU A 552 3.53 -10.81 -0.75
N PRO A 553 2.76 -11.57 -1.55
CA PRO A 553 1.31 -11.59 -1.45
C PRO A 553 0.86 -12.19 -0.10
N GLY A 554 -0.34 -11.83 0.35
CA GLY A 554 -0.95 -12.41 1.56
C GLY A 554 -0.38 -11.94 2.90
N GLY A 555 0.57 -10.99 2.89
CA GLY A 555 1.19 -10.47 4.11
C GLY A 555 0.20 -9.77 5.04
N LEU A 556 0.27 -10.11 6.32
CA LEU A 556 -0.63 -9.60 7.34
C LEU A 556 -0.04 -8.39 8.07
N ARG A 557 -0.90 -7.45 8.44
CA ARG A 557 -0.56 -6.28 9.24
C ARG A 557 -1.07 -6.44 10.67
N PHE A 558 -0.36 -5.87 11.63
CA PHE A 558 -0.69 -5.94 13.05
C PHE A 558 -1.60 -4.79 13.49
N GLU A 559 -2.64 -5.13 14.24
CA GLU A 559 -3.47 -4.18 14.97
C GLU A 559 -3.44 -4.52 16.47
N PRO A 560 -2.91 -3.63 17.34
CA PRO A 560 -2.93 -3.87 18.77
C PRO A 560 -4.34 -3.80 19.34
N VAL A 561 -4.67 -4.70 20.27
CA VAL A 561 -5.86 -4.59 21.12
C VAL A 561 -5.47 -4.27 22.55
N VAL A 562 -6.42 -3.79 23.36
CA VAL A 562 -6.24 -3.81 24.81
C VAL A 562 -6.23 -5.29 25.22
N PRO A 563 -5.25 -5.76 26.01
CA PRO A 563 -5.15 -7.18 26.36
C PRO A 563 -6.47 -7.74 26.92
N GLU A 564 -7.01 -8.78 26.27
CA GLU A 564 -8.33 -9.35 26.57
C GLU A 564 -8.22 -10.87 26.75
N ARG A 565 -8.83 -11.39 27.82
CA ARG A 565 -8.89 -12.84 28.05
C ARG A 565 -10.04 -13.45 27.26
N ILE A 566 -9.72 -14.37 26.34
CA ILE A 566 -10.71 -15.12 25.56
C ILE A 566 -10.88 -16.56 26.08
N THR A 567 -9.98 -17.03 26.94
CA THR A 567 -10.06 -18.36 27.54
C THR A 567 -9.57 -18.33 28.97
N ASP A 568 -10.35 -18.93 29.86
CA ASP A 568 -9.98 -19.26 31.23
C ASP A 568 -10.67 -20.58 31.60
N THR A 569 -9.95 -21.70 31.46
CA THR A 569 -10.59 -23.01 31.70
C THR A 569 -10.87 -23.30 33.17
N ARG A 570 -10.47 -22.41 34.09
CA ARG A 570 -10.84 -22.47 35.51
C ARG A 570 -12.24 -21.92 35.75
N GLU A 571 -12.67 -21.00 34.89
CA GLU A 571 -13.96 -20.31 34.95
C GLU A 571 -14.95 -20.80 33.89
N GLY A 572 -14.52 -21.74 33.03
CA GLY A 572 -15.32 -22.25 31.91
C GLY A 572 -15.40 -21.28 30.72
N LEU A 573 -14.57 -20.24 30.69
CA LEU A 573 -14.52 -19.26 29.61
C LEU A 573 -13.75 -19.84 28.41
N GLY A 574 -14.37 -19.84 27.22
CA GLY A 574 -13.77 -20.33 25.97
C GLY A 574 -13.60 -21.85 25.90
N TRP A 575 -13.52 -22.53 27.05
CA TRP A 575 -13.48 -23.98 27.17
C TRP A 575 -13.86 -24.41 28.60
N SER A 576 -14.56 -25.53 28.75
CA SER A 576 -15.32 -25.86 29.96
C SER A 576 -14.49 -26.36 31.16
N SER A 577 -13.29 -26.89 30.96
CA SER A 577 -12.51 -27.53 32.02
C SER A 577 -11.01 -27.60 31.73
N ALA A 578 -10.21 -28.04 32.70
CA ALA A 578 -8.81 -28.40 32.45
C ALA A 578 -8.67 -29.37 31.26
N LEU A 579 -7.61 -29.21 30.47
CA LEU A 579 -7.27 -30.12 29.39
C LEU A 579 -6.59 -31.34 30.01
N GLY A 580 -7.14 -32.53 29.78
CA GLY A 580 -6.59 -33.80 30.23
C GLY A 580 -5.38 -34.28 29.40
N HIS A 581 -4.96 -35.52 29.66
CA HIS A 581 -3.86 -36.14 28.94
C HIS A 581 -4.26 -36.36 27.47
N GLY A 582 -3.43 -35.90 26.54
CA GLY A 582 -3.68 -36.04 25.10
C GLY A 582 -4.88 -35.24 24.60
N ALA A 583 -5.45 -34.35 25.40
CA ALA A 583 -6.65 -33.60 25.04
C ALA A 583 -6.33 -32.37 24.17
N THR A 584 -7.20 -32.10 23.21
CA THR A 584 -7.17 -30.89 22.39
C THR A 584 -8.43 -30.07 22.66
N ALA A 585 -8.26 -28.82 23.08
CA ALA A 585 -9.32 -27.82 23.12
C ALA A 585 -9.39 -27.07 21.79
N THR A 586 -10.59 -26.75 21.32
CA THR A 586 -10.81 -25.83 20.19
C THR A 586 -11.33 -24.51 20.75
N ILE A 587 -10.49 -23.49 20.70
CA ILE A 587 -10.80 -22.15 21.19
C ILE A 587 -11.24 -21.30 20.01
N VAL A 588 -12.37 -20.60 20.15
CA VAL A 588 -12.91 -19.70 19.14
C VAL A 588 -12.73 -18.26 19.63
N ALA A 589 -12.00 -17.44 18.86
CA ALA A 589 -11.88 -16.02 19.17
C ALA A 589 -13.21 -15.31 18.89
N PRO A 590 -13.73 -14.52 19.86
CA PRO A 590 -15.00 -13.83 19.69
C PRO A 590 -14.91 -12.78 18.58
N GLY A 591 -16.05 -12.44 17.96
CA GLY A 591 -16.11 -11.42 16.91
C GLY A 591 -15.70 -10.01 17.35
N SER A 592 -15.68 -9.74 18.66
CA SER A 592 -15.11 -8.52 19.26
C SER A 592 -13.59 -8.44 19.11
N VAL A 593 -12.92 -9.59 18.98
CA VAL A 593 -11.47 -9.71 18.84
C VAL A 593 -11.09 -9.98 17.38
N ALA A 594 -11.74 -10.95 16.73
CA ALA A 594 -11.40 -11.39 15.37
C ALA A 594 -12.54 -11.10 14.38
N GLY A 595 -12.27 -10.21 13.42
CA GLY A 595 -13.20 -9.88 12.33
C GLY A 595 -12.93 -10.70 11.06
N ALA A 596 -13.73 -10.48 10.02
CA ALA A 596 -13.61 -11.21 8.75
C ALA A 596 -12.25 -11.06 8.03
N ALA A 597 -11.50 -10.00 8.35
CA ALA A 597 -10.16 -9.77 7.81
C ALA A 597 -9.04 -10.27 8.73
N THR A 598 -9.35 -10.81 9.91
CA THR A 598 -8.36 -11.33 10.87
C THR A 598 -7.96 -12.76 10.50
N TRP A 599 -6.67 -13.01 10.38
CA TRP A 599 -6.10 -14.30 9.97
C TRP A 599 -5.19 -14.94 11.01
N ALA A 600 -4.63 -14.13 11.91
CA ALA A 600 -3.83 -14.63 13.03
C ALA A 600 -3.99 -13.73 14.26
N LEU A 601 -3.64 -14.27 15.41
CA LEU A 601 -3.65 -13.59 16.70
C LEU A 601 -2.24 -13.56 17.29
N ALA A 602 -1.90 -12.46 17.94
CA ALA A 602 -0.82 -12.42 18.92
C ALA A 602 -1.44 -12.62 20.30
N THR A 603 -1.06 -13.71 20.98
CA THR A 603 -1.61 -14.09 22.28
C THR A 603 -0.50 -14.33 23.31
N ASN A 604 -0.88 -14.34 24.57
CA ASN A 604 -0.13 -14.93 25.67
C ASN A 604 -0.93 -16.14 26.16
N VAL A 605 -0.37 -17.33 25.97
CA VAL A 605 -0.98 -18.59 26.42
C VAL A 605 -0.33 -18.96 27.75
N THR A 606 -1.14 -19.30 28.76
CA THR A 606 -0.63 -19.67 30.09
C THR A 606 -1.15 -21.04 30.49
N ALA A 607 -0.22 -21.96 30.78
CA ALA A 607 -0.51 -23.22 31.44
C ALA A 607 -0.51 -23.02 32.96
N VAL A 608 -1.54 -23.49 33.65
CA VAL A 608 -1.74 -23.26 35.09
C VAL A 608 -1.79 -24.60 35.82
N ALA A 609 -0.78 -24.80 36.67
CA ALA A 609 -0.65 -25.90 37.62
C ALA A 609 -0.88 -27.29 36.99
N PRO A 610 -0.09 -27.67 35.96
CA PRO A 610 -0.25 -28.99 35.35
C PRO A 610 0.05 -30.09 36.37
N THR A 611 -0.66 -31.23 36.31
CA THR A 611 -0.45 -32.34 37.26
C THR A 611 0.80 -33.17 36.96
N ALA A 612 1.38 -33.02 35.78
CA ALA A 612 2.65 -33.61 35.36
C ALA A 612 3.40 -32.62 34.45
N SER A 613 4.73 -32.77 34.33
CA SER A 613 5.47 -32.05 33.30
C SER A 613 4.91 -32.40 31.92
N THR A 614 4.61 -31.39 31.12
CA THR A 614 3.90 -31.53 29.85
C THR A 614 4.41 -30.51 28.82
N PHE A 615 3.87 -30.58 27.61
CA PHE A 615 3.98 -29.50 26.65
C PHE A 615 2.62 -29.18 26.05
N LEU A 616 2.47 -27.94 25.59
CA LEU A 616 1.30 -27.47 24.88
C LEU A 616 1.68 -27.10 23.45
N THR A 617 0.80 -27.42 22.51
CA THR A 617 0.93 -27.07 21.08
C THR A 617 -0.29 -26.29 20.64
N VAL A 618 -0.09 -25.24 19.84
CA VAL A 618 -1.13 -24.31 19.37
C VAL A 618 -1.05 -24.19 17.85
N TRP A 619 -2.17 -24.39 17.15
CA TRP A 619 -2.25 -24.37 15.68
C TRP A 619 -3.67 -24.03 15.21
N PRO A 620 -3.90 -23.56 13.97
CA PRO A 620 -5.23 -23.17 13.54
C PRO A 620 -6.19 -24.37 13.45
N ALA A 621 -7.48 -24.12 13.71
CA ALA A 621 -8.55 -25.13 13.61
C ALA A 621 -9.29 -25.03 12.27
N GLY A 622 -10.03 -26.08 11.90
CA GLY A 622 -10.98 -26.02 10.79
C GLY A 622 -10.38 -26.09 9.37
N TYR A 623 -9.07 -26.32 9.23
CA TYR A 623 -8.43 -26.60 7.94
C TYR A 623 -8.37 -28.11 7.67
N THR A 624 -8.94 -28.55 6.55
CA THR A 624 -8.92 -29.96 6.13
C THR A 624 -7.48 -30.44 5.88
N GLY A 625 -7.11 -31.57 6.47
CA GLY A 625 -5.79 -32.19 6.29
C GLY A 625 -4.66 -31.55 7.09
N LEU A 626 -4.95 -30.56 7.95
CA LEU A 626 -3.96 -29.99 8.85
C LEU A 626 -3.91 -30.78 10.17
N GLU A 627 -2.81 -31.51 10.37
CA GLU A 627 -2.56 -32.26 11.60
C GLU A 627 -1.89 -31.41 12.67
N ARG A 628 -1.87 -31.92 13.92
CA ARG A 628 -1.17 -31.28 15.03
C ARG A 628 0.34 -31.22 14.72
N PRO A 629 0.97 -30.03 14.81
CA PRO A 629 2.42 -29.91 14.68
C PRO A 629 3.18 -30.70 15.74
N GLU A 630 4.41 -31.12 15.43
CA GLU A 630 5.34 -31.76 16.38
C GLU A 630 6.14 -30.75 17.23
N THR A 631 5.83 -29.46 17.06
CA THR A 631 6.43 -28.36 17.82
C THR A 631 5.68 -28.14 19.12
N SER A 632 6.36 -27.53 20.09
CA SER A 632 5.75 -27.16 21.36
C SER A 632 5.81 -25.66 21.54
N ASN A 633 4.73 -25.06 22.03
CA ASN A 633 4.64 -23.65 22.41
C ASN A 633 4.96 -23.41 23.88
N LEU A 634 4.60 -24.33 24.79
CA LEU A 634 4.92 -24.22 26.22
C LEU A 634 5.44 -25.55 26.74
N ASN A 635 6.36 -25.52 27.72
CA ASN A 635 6.91 -26.72 28.36
C ASN A 635 6.83 -26.62 29.90
N PRO A 636 5.62 -26.57 30.51
CA PRO A 636 5.50 -26.39 31.94
C PRO A 636 5.85 -27.66 32.74
N SER A 637 6.54 -27.49 33.85
CA SER A 637 6.74 -28.54 34.86
C SER A 637 5.50 -28.68 35.76
N ALA A 638 5.38 -29.83 36.42
CA ALA A 638 4.26 -30.11 37.33
C ALA A 638 4.10 -29.00 38.40
N GLY A 639 2.87 -28.51 38.56
CA GLY A 639 2.50 -27.46 39.52
C GLY A 639 2.89 -26.03 39.12
N ALA A 640 3.62 -25.83 38.01
CA ALA A 640 4.06 -24.51 37.58
C ALA A 640 2.96 -23.69 36.91
N ILE A 641 3.12 -22.35 36.92
CA ILE A 641 2.34 -21.43 36.08
C ILE A 641 3.30 -20.87 35.05
N VAL A 642 3.10 -21.21 33.79
CA VAL A 642 4.04 -20.87 32.71
C VAL A 642 3.30 -20.17 31.58
N PRO A 643 3.55 -18.86 31.37
CA PRO A 643 3.11 -18.15 30.17
C PRO A 643 4.14 -18.28 29.04
N ASN A 644 3.67 -18.26 27.79
CA ASN A 644 4.50 -17.95 26.64
C ASN A 644 3.67 -17.16 25.61
N ALA A 645 4.28 -16.18 24.95
CA ALA A 645 3.68 -15.55 23.78
C ALA A 645 3.51 -16.57 22.64
N VAL A 646 2.40 -16.47 21.93
CA VAL A 646 2.09 -17.33 20.78
C VAL A 646 1.53 -16.46 19.67
N GLN A 647 2.14 -16.52 18.48
CA GLN A 647 1.52 -16.04 17.24
C GLN A 647 0.91 -17.24 16.54
N THR A 648 -0.41 -17.25 16.37
CA THR A 648 -1.14 -18.38 15.80
C THR A 648 -2.14 -17.93 14.76
N MET A 649 -2.23 -18.67 13.65
CA MET A 649 -3.32 -18.51 12.70
C MET A 649 -4.64 -18.90 13.34
N ILE A 650 -5.72 -18.33 12.83
CA ILE A 650 -7.09 -18.76 13.13
C ILE A 650 -7.76 -19.31 11.88
N GLY A 651 -8.63 -20.29 12.08
CA GLY A 651 -9.41 -20.91 11.02
C GLY A 651 -10.58 -20.07 10.52
N PRO A 652 -11.34 -20.59 9.54
CA PRO A 652 -12.51 -19.93 8.97
C PRO A 652 -13.60 -19.52 9.98
N GLU A 653 -13.66 -20.18 11.14
CA GLU A 653 -14.58 -19.87 12.25
C GLU A 653 -13.87 -19.14 13.41
N ASN A 654 -12.77 -18.43 13.14
CA ASN A 654 -11.90 -17.80 14.14
C ASN A 654 -11.31 -18.78 15.18
N GLY A 655 -11.25 -20.07 14.83
CA GLY A 655 -10.86 -21.15 15.73
C GLY A 655 -9.37 -21.50 15.69
N PHE A 656 -8.79 -21.85 16.82
CA PHE A 656 -7.48 -22.48 16.92
C PHE A 656 -7.48 -23.57 18.02
N HIS A 657 -6.59 -24.54 17.89
CA HIS A 657 -6.45 -25.65 18.81
C HIS A 657 -5.39 -25.37 19.88
N VAL A 658 -5.62 -25.91 21.08
CA VAL A 658 -4.60 -26.02 22.14
C VAL A 658 -4.58 -27.48 22.61
N TYR A 659 -3.44 -28.14 22.43
CA TYR A 659 -3.21 -29.51 22.87
C TYR A 659 -2.45 -29.55 24.19
N ASN A 660 -2.75 -30.52 25.05
CA ASN A 660 -1.96 -30.87 26.22
C ASN A 660 -1.43 -32.31 26.12
N ASN A 661 -0.13 -32.52 26.32
CA ASN A 661 0.48 -33.83 26.12
C ASN A 661 0.33 -34.82 27.28
N HIS A 662 0.61 -34.37 28.50
CA HIS A 662 0.65 -35.20 29.70
C HIS A 662 -0.07 -34.52 30.86
N GLY A 663 -0.49 -35.33 31.84
CA GLY A 663 -1.25 -34.85 32.99
C GLY A 663 -2.52 -34.10 32.59
N SER A 664 -2.97 -33.20 33.46
CA SER A 664 -4.02 -32.24 33.20
C SER A 664 -3.55 -30.84 33.54
N THR A 665 -4.01 -29.82 32.82
CA THR A 665 -3.64 -28.42 33.06
C THR A 665 -4.78 -27.47 32.74
N HIS A 666 -4.87 -26.37 33.49
CA HIS A 666 -5.72 -25.26 33.09
C HIS A 666 -5.00 -24.39 32.06
N VAL A 667 -5.77 -23.77 31.17
CA VAL A 667 -5.24 -22.93 30.08
C VAL A 667 -5.93 -21.59 30.13
N LEU A 668 -5.14 -20.53 30.04
CA LEU A 668 -5.60 -19.17 29.83
C LEU A 668 -5.05 -18.69 28.48
N VAL A 669 -5.87 -17.94 27.75
CA VAL A 669 -5.43 -17.27 26.51
C VAL A 669 -5.84 -15.81 26.57
N ASP A 670 -4.83 -14.95 26.57
CA ASP A 670 -4.98 -13.49 26.56
C ASP A 670 -4.52 -12.96 25.19
N VAL A 671 -5.35 -12.21 24.48
CA VAL A 671 -5.05 -11.65 23.16
C VAL A 671 -4.51 -10.23 23.29
N VAL A 672 -3.38 -9.94 22.66
CA VAL A 672 -2.72 -8.61 22.70
C VAL A 672 -2.74 -7.87 21.36
N GLY A 673 -3.09 -8.56 20.28
CA GLY A 673 -3.36 -7.96 18.98
C GLY A 673 -3.77 -8.97 17.93
N THR A 674 -4.20 -8.46 16.79
CA THR A 674 -4.63 -9.24 15.63
C THR A 674 -3.71 -8.99 14.44
N PHE A 675 -3.63 -9.98 13.56
CA PHE A 675 -3.00 -9.86 12.26
C PHE A 675 -4.09 -9.95 11.20
N PHE A 676 -4.21 -8.93 10.36
CA PHE A 676 -5.26 -8.80 9.38
C PHE A 676 -4.70 -8.63 7.97
N LEU A 677 -5.46 -9.10 6.97
CA LEU A 677 -5.14 -8.92 5.57
C LEU A 677 -5.65 -7.57 5.08
N ASP A 678 -4.80 -6.82 4.38
CA ASP A 678 -5.05 -5.41 4.09
C ASP A 678 -5.40 -5.16 2.61
N GLY A 679 -6.61 -5.52 2.18
CA GLY A 679 -7.11 -5.39 0.80
C GLY A 679 -8.49 -6.05 0.62
N PRO A 680 -9.11 -6.03 -0.58
CA PRO A 680 -10.32 -6.81 -0.83
C PRO A 680 -10.02 -8.28 -0.51
N THR A 681 -10.90 -8.90 0.26
CA THR A 681 -10.76 -10.22 0.89
C THR A 681 -10.59 -11.35 -0.14
N SER A 682 -9.44 -11.44 -0.79
CA SER A 682 -8.98 -12.68 -1.39
C SER A 682 -8.21 -13.46 -0.33
N SER A 683 -8.30 -14.79 -0.39
CA SER A 683 -7.65 -15.71 0.52
C SER A 683 -6.16 -15.39 0.69
N ALA A 684 -5.68 -15.19 1.91
CA ALA A 684 -4.25 -15.18 2.18
C ALA A 684 -3.68 -16.56 1.80
N SER A 685 -2.70 -16.59 0.91
CA SER A 685 -1.96 -17.81 0.58
C SER A 685 -1.02 -18.12 1.73
N THR A 686 -1.11 -19.33 2.28
CA THR A 686 -0.14 -19.81 3.28
C THR A 686 1.22 -19.99 2.63
N ALA A 687 2.24 -19.29 3.13
CA ALA A 687 3.62 -19.52 2.73
C ALA A 687 4.07 -20.90 3.24
N SER A 688 4.82 -21.65 2.42
CA SER A 688 5.43 -22.92 2.83
C SER A 688 6.95 -22.81 2.82
N VAL A 689 7.59 -23.16 3.93
CA VAL A 689 9.06 -23.24 4.03
C VAL A 689 9.53 -24.51 3.33
N ARG A 690 10.62 -24.46 2.56
CA ARG A 690 11.25 -25.68 2.04
C ARG A 690 11.93 -26.42 3.19
N ALA A 691 12.13 -27.74 3.02
CA ALA A 691 12.81 -28.59 4.00
C ALA A 691 14.10 -27.94 4.56
N PRO A 692 14.51 -28.25 5.81
CA PRO A 692 15.69 -27.67 6.43
C PRO A 692 16.90 -27.74 5.49
N LEU A 693 17.57 -26.59 5.29
CA LEU A 693 18.86 -26.51 4.61
C LEU A 693 19.92 -27.35 5.35
N PRO A 694 21.08 -27.69 4.74
CA PRO A 694 22.07 -28.57 5.33
C PRO A 694 22.40 -28.22 6.79
N THR A 695 22.74 -29.27 7.54
CA THR A 695 22.87 -29.32 8.99
C THR A 695 23.45 -28.04 9.60
N PRO A 696 22.73 -27.34 10.50
CA PRO A 696 23.22 -26.16 11.19
C PRO A 696 24.60 -26.43 11.83
N LYS A 697 25.54 -25.47 11.74
CA LYS A 697 26.89 -25.61 12.33
C LYS A 697 26.99 -24.84 13.64
N ALA A 698 27.58 -25.47 14.66
CA ALA A 698 27.97 -24.79 15.90
C ALA A 698 29.29 -24.04 15.69
N VAL A 699 29.35 -22.78 16.14
CA VAL A 699 30.51 -21.91 15.99
C VAL A 699 30.85 -21.27 17.34
N PRO A 700 32.12 -21.24 17.77
CA PRO A 700 32.52 -20.50 18.96
C PRO A 700 32.31 -18.99 18.73
N LEU A 701 31.82 -18.28 19.75
CA LEU A 701 31.81 -16.82 19.69
C LEU A 701 33.26 -16.32 19.85
N ASN A 702 33.91 -15.94 18.74
CA ASN A 702 35.21 -15.27 18.81
C ASN A 702 35.06 -14.01 19.68
N ARG A 703 35.84 -13.92 20.77
CA ARG A 703 35.90 -12.70 21.60
C ARG A 703 36.19 -11.53 20.65
N PRO A 704 35.37 -10.47 20.60
CA PRO A 704 35.75 -9.28 19.87
C PRO A 704 37.08 -8.78 20.44
N HIS A 705 38.02 -8.44 19.56
CA HIS A 705 39.20 -7.68 19.96
C HIS A 705 38.73 -6.50 20.81
N ARG A 706 39.36 -6.33 21.98
CA ARG A 706 39.20 -5.12 22.80
C ARG A 706 39.34 -3.91 21.88
N ALA A 707 38.29 -3.10 21.76
CA ALA A 707 38.42 -1.70 21.44
C ALA A 707 38.63 -0.95 22.77
#